data_AF-A0A7J7N578-F1
#
_entry.id   AF-A0A7J7N578-F1
#
_cell.length_a   1.000
_cell.length_b   1.000
_cell.length_c   1.000
_cell.angle_alpha   90.00
_cell.angle_beta   90.00
_cell.angle_gamma   90.00
#
_symmetry.space_group_name_H-M   'P 1'
#
loop_
_entity.id
_entity.type
_entity.pdbx_description
1 polymer ?
#
loop_
_entity_poly.entity_id
_entity_poly.type
_entity_poly.pdbx_seq_one_letter_code
_entity_poly.pdbx_strand_id
1 'polypeptide(L)'
;MFPSYVPNNLSPLSLVKTIKTSLALVFLLLLCSTLVESRHRNKRQTQFSSSIEYNAMSCRAYTASITDFGGVGDGKTSNTKAFISAVDQLSKYSSNGGAQLFVPPGKWLTGSFNLTSHFTLYLHRDAVLLAEQDETTWPVIEPLPSYGRGRDTTGGRYISLIFGTNLTDVVITGAYIDIVPDLRIFSLEHFRTFLLFWFSDIIIRGITILAPIVPISPNTDGINPDSCSNVLIEDCYIVSGDDCVAVKSGWDEYGIAFAMPTQHLIIRRLTCISPDSAVIALGSEMSGGIQDVRAEDILAINSESGIRIKTAVGRGGFVKDIFVRRMTMKTMKWAFWMTGNYGSHADNHYDPNALPVIQGISYSDMIAENVTMAARLEGISGDPFTEICMNNVTIGMAPKSKKVPWTCADISGITNGVSPNPCDSLPNKVTACPFPTDTLPIEAMELKRCSMKGGAELIVPTGRWLTGNFNLTSHFTLFLEKDGGNSDTIDEQGQIWWDKFYNDQLNYSRPYVIEIVLITSRPDETIDVNAIPGVNNISISDTVQKNVTMAGNLVLLVVVVGILSISDGIETDKFRAPKLKPRKYLAISCRNHSASITDFGGVGDGKTSNTKAFKAAVEHFSKFANSGGAELVVPAGRWLTGSFNLTSYFTLFLAEGAVILGTEDPSEWPLISVLPSYGRGRDAPGNGSRYSALIYGTNLTDVVVTGNNGTIDGQGQIWWDKFHNDQLNYTRPYMIEILFSDRVQISNLTLLNSPSWFVHPVYSSNIIIKGLRIVAPYNPVSPNTDGIDPDSCTNTLIEDCYIESGDDCVAVKSGWDQYGIAVGMPTTKLLVRRVTCVSPDSAGIALGSEMSGGIQDVRVEDFTAINTQAGVRIKTAIGRGGYVKDVFIRRMVMKTMKYVLWMTGAYGSHPDESFDPKAIPVINNINYIDMYAENVNMTANLAGLTGHPFTGICLSNVAIGMSVKPKKIQWNCTDIEGTAHNVTPQTCSLLPDGNEANAGCHFPTDRLPIEDLQLKLCTHRST
;
A
#
# COMPACT_ATOMS: atom_id res chain seq x y z
N MET A 1 31.80 -75.55 -52.12
CA MET A 1 30.66 -76.35 -51.63
C MET A 1 29.56 -75.40 -51.20
N PHE A 2 28.35 -75.66 -51.67
CA PHE A 2 27.06 -75.11 -51.21
C PHE A 2 26.75 -75.55 -49.75
N PRO A 3 25.67 -75.06 -49.07
CA PRO A 3 24.60 -74.17 -49.55
C PRO A 3 24.34 -72.94 -48.60
N SER A 4 23.81 -71.80 -49.08
CA SER A 4 22.39 -71.32 -48.99
C SER A 4 21.88 -70.93 -47.57
N TYR A 5 20.88 -70.05 -47.38
CA TYR A 5 19.73 -69.74 -48.24
C TYR A 5 19.26 -68.27 -48.06
N VAL A 6 18.86 -67.64 -49.17
CA VAL A 6 18.01 -66.42 -49.19
C VAL A 6 16.66 -66.82 -49.79
N PRO A 7 15.54 -66.47 -49.14
CA PRO A 7 14.45 -65.78 -49.85
C PRO A 7 14.02 -64.52 -49.06
N ASN A 8 14.07 -63.33 -49.65
CA ASN A 8 13.09 -62.76 -50.59
C ASN A 8 11.83 -62.18 -49.92
N ASN A 9 11.71 -60.85 -50.06
CA ASN A 9 10.52 -60.10 -50.50
C ASN A 9 9.13 -60.57 -50.04
N LEU A 10 8.38 -59.63 -49.44
CA LEU A 10 7.21 -59.04 -50.11
C LEU A 10 6.75 -57.76 -49.41
N SER A 11 6.91 -56.64 -50.12
CA SER A 11 6.01 -55.48 -50.05
C SER A 11 4.77 -55.77 -50.94
N PRO A 12 3.73 -54.91 -51.04
CA PRO A 12 3.27 -53.84 -50.16
C PRO A 12 1.74 -53.92 -49.89
N LEU A 13 1.15 -52.84 -49.36
CA LEU A 13 -0.26 -52.45 -49.52
C LEU A 13 -1.37 -53.32 -48.88
N SER A 14 -1.52 -53.18 -47.56
CA SER A 14 -2.86 -53.02 -46.95
C SER A 14 -2.93 -51.91 -45.89
N LEU A 15 -1.79 -51.44 -45.38
CA LEU A 15 -1.71 -50.47 -44.27
C LEU A 15 -1.74 -48.97 -44.66
N VAL A 16 -2.32 -48.62 -45.82
CA VAL A 16 -2.37 -47.23 -46.32
C VAL A 16 -3.67 -46.50 -45.95
N LYS A 17 -4.67 -47.19 -45.38
CA LYS A 17 -5.96 -46.58 -44.96
C LYS A 17 -6.13 -46.29 -43.47
N THR A 18 -5.33 -46.88 -42.58
CA THR A 18 -5.47 -46.70 -41.11
C THR A 18 -4.50 -45.69 -40.51
N ILE A 19 -3.41 -45.34 -41.22
CA ILE A 19 -2.41 -44.38 -40.72
C ILE A 19 -2.91 -42.93 -40.79
N LYS A 20 -3.91 -42.62 -41.64
CA LYS A 20 -4.47 -41.26 -41.78
C LYS A 20 -5.46 -40.83 -40.69
N THR A 21 -6.00 -41.76 -39.89
CA THR A 21 -6.86 -41.43 -38.75
C THR A 21 -6.10 -41.33 -37.43
N SER A 22 -4.92 -41.96 -37.31
CA SER A 22 -4.16 -41.98 -36.05
C SER A 22 -3.29 -40.74 -35.80
N LEU A 23 -2.89 -39.98 -36.84
CA LEU A 23 -2.12 -38.73 -36.64
C LEU A 23 -2.97 -37.57 -36.08
N ALA A 24 -4.30 -37.62 -36.20
CA ALA A 24 -5.18 -36.56 -35.71
C ALA A 24 -5.35 -36.55 -34.18
N LEU A 25 -5.15 -37.69 -33.50
CA LEU A 25 -5.36 -37.81 -32.05
C LEU A 25 -4.10 -37.50 -31.24
N VAL A 26 -2.91 -37.80 -31.79
CA VAL A 26 -1.62 -37.54 -31.10
C VAL A 26 -1.33 -36.04 -30.98
N PHE A 27 -1.78 -35.24 -31.96
CA PHE A 27 -1.67 -33.77 -31.90
C PHE A 27 -2.57 -33.13 -30.83
N LEU A 28 -3.57 -33.85 -30.31
CA LEU A 28 -4.50 -33.34 -29.30
C LEU A 28 -4.05 -33.62 -27.85
N LEU A 29 -3.16 -34.60 -27.64
CA LEU A 29 -2.70 -35.03 -26.31
C LEU A 29 -1.36 -34.42 -25.87
N LEU A 30 -0.57 -33.88 -26.81
CA LEU A 30 0.65 -33.12 -26.52
C LEU A 30 0.40 -31.71 -25.94
N LEU A 31 -0.86 -31.39 -25.61
CA LEU A 31 -1.31 -30.08 -25.10
C LEU A 31 -1.53 -30.05 -23.58
N CYS A 32 -1.30 -31.15 -22.84
CA CYS A 32 -1.48 -31.20 -21.39
C CYS A 32 -0.38 -31.96 -20.62
N SER A 33 -0.08 -31.45 -19.42
CA SER A 33 0.63 -32.11 -18.31
C SER A 33 2.14 -32.45 -18.48
N THR A 34 2.97 -31.42 -18.47
CA THR A 34 4.22 -31.43 -17.66
C THR A 34 3.88 -31.02 -16.22
N LEU A 35 4.03 -31.88 -15.22
CA LEU A 35 3.88 -31.47 -13.80
C LEU A 35 4.62 -32.37 -12.78
N VAL A 36 5.24 -31.69 -11.81
CA VAL A 36 5.62 -32.12 -10.45
C VAL A 36 6.93 -32.92 -10.23
N GLU A 37 7.73 -32.30 -9.36
CA GLU A 37 9.02 -32.63 -8.76
C GLU A 37 8.84 -32.55 -7.22
N SER A 38 9.51 -33.38 -6.40
CA SER A 38 9.66 -33.24 -4.92
C SER A 38 10.17 -34.56 -4.28
N ARG A 39 10.98 -34.66 -3.21
CA ARG A 39 11.80 -33.77 -2.32
C ARG A 39 12.77 -34.70 -1.53
N HIS A 40 13.81 -34.28 -0.80
CA HIS A 40 13.84 -33.56 0.49
C HIS A 40 15.32 -33.61 1.05
N ARG A 41 15.81 -32.96 2.12
CA ARG A 41 15.38 -31.94 3.13
C ARG A 41 16.64 -31.45 3.89
N ASN A 42 16.77 -30.16 4.26
CA ASN A 42 16.93 -29.70 5.68
C ASN A 42 17.32 -28.22 5.86
N LYS A 43 17.07 -27.70 7.08
CA LYS A 43 16.96 -26.28 7.48
C LYS A 43 18.01 -25.85 8.53
N ARG A 44 18.19 -24.53 8.72
CA ARG A 44 18.20 -23.84 10.04
C ARG A 44 17.83 -22.34 9.90
N GLN A 45 17.69 -21.61 11.01
CA GLN A 45 16.77 -20.47 11.18
C GLN A 45 17.34 -19.38 12.12
N THR A 46 16.98 -18.10 11.93
CA THR A 46 17.29 -16.92 12.79
C THR A 46 16.17 -15.86 12.70
N GLN A 47 16.15 -14.85 13.59
CA GLN A 47 14.97 -14.05 13.98
C GLN A 47 15.29 -12.53 14.15
N PHE A 48 14.33 -11.64 13.84
CA PHE A 48 14.42 -10.16 13.90
C PHE A 48 13.23 -9.53 14.66
N SER A 49 13.34 -8.28 15.16
CA SER A 49 12.28 -7.62 15.96
C SER A 49 12.19 -6.09 15.75
N SER A 50 11.02 -5.59 15.31
CA SER A 50 10.70 -4.14 15.20
C SER A 50 9.29 -3.80 15.68
N SER A 51 9.08 -2.58 16.19
CA SER A 51 7.83 -2.18 16.87
C SER A 51 6.92 -1.22 16.08
N ILE A 52 5.89 -1.75 15.43
CA ILE A 52 5.04 -1.07 14.43
C ILE A 52 4.05 -0.06 15.05
N GLU A 53 3.90 1.13 14.46
CA GLU A 53 2.98 2.18 14.93
C GLU A 53 1.78 2.47 14.01
N TYR A 54 0.65 2.88 14.61
CA TYR A 54 -0.58 3.32 13.92
C TYR A 54 -1.44 4.26 14.79
N ASN A 55 -2.47 4.88 14.19
CA ASN A 55 -3.40 5.78 14.89
C ASN A 55 -4.78 5.13 15.09
N ALA A 56 -5.31 5.18 16.31
CA ALA A 56 -6.61 4.59 16.68
C ALA A 56 -7.30 5.36 17.82
N MET A 57 -8.62 5.25 17.96
CA MET A 57 -9.38 5.89 19.04
C MET A 57 -8.97 5.36 20.43
N SER A 58 -8.61 4.08 20.50
CA SER A 58 -7.89 3.53 21.64
C SER A 58 -6.80 2.56 21.23
N CYS A 59 -5.68 2.60 21.95
CA CYS A 59 -4.61 1.62 21.78
C CYS A 59 -4.98 0.33 22.48
N ARG A 60 -4.79 -0.77 21.76
CA ARG A 60 -5.15 -2.11 22.22
C ARG A 60 -4.06 -2.62 23.14
N ALA A 61 -4.41 -2.88 24.40
CA ALA A 61 -3.47 -3.44 25.37
C ALA A 61 -3.09 -4.91 25.05
N TYR A 62 -3.91 -5.56 24.23
CA TYR A 62 -3.74 -6.95 23.81
C TYR A 62 -3.54 -7.00 22.29
N THR A 63 -2.53 -7.72 21.84
CA THR A 63 -2.24 -7.90 20.41
C THR A 63 -1.84 -9.33 20.14
N ALA A 64 -2.23 -9.87 18.99
CA ALA A 64 -1.71 -11.13 18.48
C ALA A 64 -1.53 -11.05 16.95
N SER A 65 -0.61 -11.86 16.42
CA SER A 65 -0.42 -12.03 14.99
C SER A 65 -1.34 -13.13 14.46
N ILE A 66 -1.81 -13.00 13.22
CA ILE A 66 -2.56 -14.06 12.52
C ILE A 66 -1.78 -15.40 12.46
N THR A 67 -0.45 -15.34 12.51
CA THR A 67 0.43 -16.53 12.59
C THR A 67 0.26 -17.30 13.90
N ASP A 68 -0.12 -16.64 14.98
CA ASP A 68 -0.32 -17.25 16.31
C ASP A 68 -1.56 -18.16 16.31
N PHE A 69 -2.46 -17.96 15.34
CA PHE A 69 -3.66 -18.76 15.07
C PHE A 69 -3.46 -19.74 13.89
N GLY A 70 -2.21 -19.98 13.49
CA GLY A 70 -1.85 -20.93 12.43
C GLY A 70 -1.95 -20.36 11.00
N GLY A 71 -2.10 -19.04 10.85
CA GLY A 71 -2.14 -18.41 9.53
C GLY A 71 -0.83 -18.55 8.75
N VAL A 72 -0.94 -18.68 7.42
CA VAL A 72 0.16 -18.81 6.46
C VAL A 72 -0.02 -17.83 5.29
N GLY A 73 0.92 -16.89 5.15
CA GLY A 73 0.93 -15.83 4.13
C GLY A 73 1.49 -16.25 2.77
N ASP A 74 1.15 -17.45 2.26
CA ASP A 74 1.68 -18.01 1.00
C ASP A 74 0.81 -17.74 -0.25
N GLY A 75 -0.38 -17.16 -0.07
CA GLY A 75 -1.37 -16.88 -1.10
C GLY A 75 -2.16 -18.09 -1.57
N LYS A 76 -2.11 -19.21 -0.84
CA LYS A 76 -2.73 -20.50 -1.21
C LYS A 76 -3.41 -21.22 -0.06
N THR A 77 -2.87 -21.09 1.14
CA THR A 77 -3.44 -21.67 2.35
C THR A 77 -4.64 -20.85 2.78
N SER A 78 -5.80 -21.48 2.99
CA SER A 78 -6.97 -20.82 3.58
C SER A 78 -6.66 -20.38 5.01
N ASN A 79 -6.74 -19.08 5.24
CA ASN A 79 -6.55 -18.45 6.55
C ASN A 79 -7.88 -18.18 7.27
N THR A 80 -9.02 -18.52 6.68
CA THR A 80 -10.38 -18.22 7.20
C THR A 80 -10.53 -18.62 8.66
N LYS A 81 -10.13 -19.85 9.01
CA LYS A 81 -10.16 -20.36 10.39
C LYS A 81 -9.19 -19.64 11.33
N ALA A 82 -8.02 -19.22 10.83
CA ALA A 82 -7.07 -18.45 11.62
C ALA A 82 -7.62 -17.05 11.90
N PHE A 83 -8.23 -16.38 10.92
CA PHE A 83 -8.83 -15.06 11.11
C PHE A 83 -10.01 -15.10 12.09
N ILE A 84 -10.93 -16.06 11.93
CA ILE A 84 -12.04 -16.28 12.87
C ILE A 84 -11.51 -16.56 14.28
N SER A 85 -10.61 -17.52 14.44
CA SER A 85 -10.05 -17.86 15.77
C SER A 85 -9.31 -16.68 16.41
N ALA A 86 -8.65 -15.86 15.59
CA ALA A 86 -7.96 -14.67 16.04
C ALA A 86 -8.93 -13.65 16.62
N VAL A 87 -9.98 -13.28 15.87
CA VAL A 87 -10.96 -12.30 16.36
C VAL A 87 -11.73 -12.86 17.57
N ASP A 88 -12.13 -14.14 17.55
CA ASP A 88 -12.82 -14.79 18.67
C ASP A 88 -12.00 -14.74 19.96
N GLN A 89 -10.69 -15.05 19.90
CA GLN A 89 -9.83 -14.97 21.09
C GLN A 89 -9.59 -13.53 21.53
N LEU A 90 -9.38 -12.60 20.60
CA LEU A 90 -9.09 -11.20 20.88
C LEU A 90 -10.32 -10.42 21.39
N SER A 91 -11.53 -10.81 20.99
CA SER A 91 -12.81 -10.22 21.46
C SER A 91 -12.97 -10.26 22.98
N LYS A 92 -12.35 -11.25 23.65
CA LYS A 92 -12.39 -11.43 25.11
C LYS A 92 -11.80 -10.25 25.88
N TYR A 93 -11.02 -9.39 25.22
CA TYR A 93 -10.42 -8.20 25.80
C TYR A 93 -11.21 -6.91 25.52
N SER A 94 -12.38 -6.99 24.88
CA SER A 94 -13.22 -5.83 24.56
C SER A 94 -13.54 -4.98 25.81
N SER A 95 -13.85 -5.63 26.94
CA SER A 95 -14.06 -4.99 28.25
C SER A 95 -12.82 -4.30 28.85
N ASN A 96 -11.63 -4.58 28.30
CA ASN A 96 -10.34 -4.11 28.82
C ASN A 96 -9.69 -3.07 27.89
N GLY A 97 -10.50 -2.39 27.06
CA GLY A 97 -10.03 -1.41 26.07
C GLY A 97 -9.70 -2.01 24.69
N GLY A 98 -9.93 -3.32 24.53
CA GLY A 98 -9.88 -3.97 23.23
C GLY A 98 -8.58 -4.66 22.86
N ALA A 99 -8.59 -5.23 21.66
CA ALA A 99 -7.50 -6.05 21.12
C ALA A 99 -7.19 -5.75 19.65
N GLN A 100 -5.94 -6.02 19.25
CA GLN A 100 -5.45 -5.86 17.89
C GLN A 100 -5.10 -7.22 17.27
N LEU A 101 -5.48 -7.41 16.01
CA LEU A 101 -4.95 -8.46 15.14
C LEU A 101 -3.95 -7.84 14.16
N PHE A 102 -2.74 -8.41 14.14
CA PHE A 102 -1.67 -8.05 13.23
C PHE A 102 -1.54 -9.07 12.10
N VAL A 103 -1.53 -8.59 10.85
CA VAL A 103 -1.29 -9.41 9.65
C VAL A 103 0.10 -9.04 9.07
N PRO A 104 1.11 -9.94 9.18
CA PRO A 104 2.48 -9.69 8.72
C PRO A 104 2.63 -9.68 7.19
N PRO A 105 3.82 -9.35 6.64
CA PRO A 105 4.15 -9.54 5.23
C PRO A 105 3.71 -10.91 4.71
N GLY A 106 3.09 -10.95 3.53
CA GLY A 106 2.63 -12.20 2.90
C GLY A 106 1.32 -12.03 2.14
N LYS A 107 0.90 -13.09 1.43
CA LYS A 107 -0.39 -13.16 0.76
C LYS A 107 -1.33 -14.04 1.58
N TRP A 108 -2.40 -13.50 2.10
CA TRP A 108 -3.29 -14.17 3.04
C TRP A 108 -4.59 -14.48 2.32
N LEU A 109 -4.67 -15.68 1.72
CA LEU A 109 -5.91 -16.18 1.15
C LEU A 109 -6.89 -16.46 2.28
N THR A 110 -8.06 -15.86 2.24
CA THR A 110 -9.10 -16.02 3.26
C THR A 110 -10.47 -15.76 2.66
N GLY A 111 -11.44 -16.58 3.08
CA GLY A 111 -12.83 -16.18 3.06
C GLY A 111 -13.09 -15.11 4.11
N SER A 112 -14.38 -14.81 4.30
CA SER A 112 -14.82 -13.78 5.22
C SER A 112 -14.44 -14.01 6.69
N PHE A 113 -14.32 -12.91 7.42
CA PHE A 113 -14.24 -12.92 8.88
C PHE A 113 -14.88 -11.65 9.48
N ASN A 114 -15.34 -11.80 10.72
CA ASN A 114 -16.06 -10.74 11.44
C ASN A 114 -15.11 -9.98 12.35
N LEU A 115 -15.24 -8.66 12.39
CA LEU A 115 -14.64 -7.79 13.40
C LEU A 115 -15.50 -7.78 14.68
N THR A 116 -14.95 -7.19 15.75
CA THR A 116 -15.62 -7.02 17.06
C THR A 116 -15.42 -5.59 17.58
N SER A 117 -16.11 -5.21 18.66
CA SER A 117 -15.98 -3.86 19.25
C SER A 117 -14.67 -3.71 20.00
N HIS A 118 -14.14 -2.48 20.03
CA HIS A 118 -12.81 -2.18 20.55
C HIS A 118 -11.74 -3.03 19.85
N PHE A 119 -11.77 -3.06 18.52
CA PHE A 119 -10.86 -3.88 17.72
C PHE A 119 -9.98 -3.06 16.79
N THR A 120 -8.82 -3.61 16.47
CA THR A 120 -7.94 -3.09 15.42
C THR A 120 -7.49 -4.22 14.51
N LEU A 121 -7.86 -4.15 13.23
CA LEU A 121 -7.20 -4.93 12.19
C LEU A 121 -6.05 -4.10 11.62
N TYR A 122 -4.82 -4.49 11.92
CA TYR A 122 -3.62 -3.89 11.35
C TYR A 122 -3.04 -4.81 10.27
N LEU A 123 -2.91 -4.29 9.05
CA LEU A 123 -2.25 -4.97 7.94
C LEU A 123 -0.83 -4.38 7.76
N HIS A 124 0.18 -5.24 7.62
CA HIS A 124 1.52 -4.78 7.24
C HIS A 124 1.53 -4.28 5.78
N ARG A 125 2.40 -3.30 5.46
CA ARG A 125 2.60 -2.76 4.10
C ARG A 125 2.69 -3.79 2.97
N ASP A 126 3.31 -4.93 3.25
CA ASP A 126 3.51 -6.03 2.30
C ASP A 126 2.57 -7.24 2.59
N ALA A 127 1.53 -7.04 3.40
CA ALA A 127 0.44 -7.99 3.62
C ALA A 127 -0.64 -7.77 2.56
N VAL A 128 -1.03 -8.80 1.83
CA VAL A 128 -2.08 -8.74 0.80
C VAL A 128 -3.17 -9.72 1.19
N LEU A 129 -4.38 -9.23 1.50
CA LEU A 129 -5.53 -10.11 1.69
C LEU A 129 -6.07 -10.52 0.31
N LEU A 130 -6.26 -11.82 0.10
CA LEU A 130 -6.83 -12.39 -1.12
C LEU A 130 -8.17 -13.06 -0.78
N ALA A 131 -9.24 -12.72 -1.51
CA ALA A 131 -10.55 -13.34 -1.31
C ALA A 131 -10.55 -14.82 -1.76
N GLU A 132 -10.95 -15.73 -0.89
CA GLU A 132 -11.02 -17.16 -1.20
C GLU A 132 -12.20 -17.53 -2.11
N GLN A 133 -11.96 -18.45 -3.04
CA GLN A 133 -12.93 -18.88 -4.07
C GLN A 133 -13.81 -20.07 -3.63
N ASP A 134 -13.75 -20.48 -2.37
CA ASP A 134 -14.56 -21.55 -1.79
C ASP A 134 -15.78 -20.96 -1.07
N GLU A 135 -16.98 -21.26 -1.57
CA GLU A 135 -18.26 -20.71 -1.09
C GLU A 135 -18.49 -21.00 0.39
N THR A 136 -17.98 -22.14 0.87
CA THR A 136 -18.12 -22.58 2.27
C THR A 136 -17.37 -21.69 3.26
N THR A 137 -16.46 -20.84 2.77
CA THR A 137 -15.72 -19.84 3.57
C THR A 137 -16.44 -18.49 3.66
N TRP A 138 -17.64 -18.40 3.08
CA TRP A 138 -18.55 -17.27 3.12
C TRP A 138 -19.87 -17.75 3.77
N PRO A 139 -20.04 -17.70 5.10
CA PRO A 139 -21.30 -18.06 5.71
C PRO A 139 -22.42 -17.13 5.22
N VAL A 140 -23.56 -17.74 4.91
CA VAL A 140 -24.81 -17.01 4.67
C VAL A 140 -25.32 -16.51 6.02
N ILE A 141 -25.51 -15.19 6.13
CA ILE A 141 -26.10 -14.54 7.31
C ILE A 141 -27.51 -14.06 6.97
N GLU A 142 -28.35 -13.94 8.00
CA GLU A 142 -29.68 -13.34 7.84
C GLU A 142 -29.59 -11.93 7.25
N PRO A 143 -30.63 -11.48 6.53
CA PRO A 143 -30.73 -10.10 6.07
C PRO A 143 -30.57 -9.11 7.22
N LEU A 144 -29.96 -7.97 6.90
CA LEU A 144 -29.77 -6.89 7.86
C LEU A 144 -31.15 -6.39 8.32
N PRO A 145 -31.39 -6.10 9.62
CA PRO A 145 -32.74 -5.78 10.10
C PRO A 145 -33.37 -4.54 9.45
N SER A 146 -32.55 -3.62 8.92
CA SER A 146 -33.01 -2.45 8.14
C SER A 146 -33.25 -2.74 6.65
N TYR A 147 -33.13 -3.98 6.18
CA TYR A 147 -33.30 -4.39 4.77
C TYR A 147 -34.51 -5.31 4.52
N GLY A 148 -35.06 -5.93 5.57
CA GLY A 148 -36.21 -6.85 5.50
C GLY A 148 -35.91 -8.23 4.90
N ARG A 149 -35.21 -8.26 3.76
CA ARG A 149 -34.80 -9.50 3.06
C ARG A 149 -33.45 -9.37 2.35
N GLY A 150 -32.93 -10.50 1.88
CA GLY A 150 -31.78 -10.51 0.97
C GLY A 150 -32.10 -9.78 -0.33
N ARG A 151 -31.10 -9.07 -0.87
CA ARG A 151 -31.24 -8.36 -2.15
C ARG A 151 -31.44 -9.36 -3.29
N ASP A 152 -30.62 -10.40 -3.30
CA ASP A 152 -30.46 -11.33 -4.43
C ASP A 152 -31.36 -12.57 -4.33
N THR A 153 -31.69 -13.00 -3.12
CA THR A 153 -32.67 -14.07 -2.85
C THR A 153 -33.55 -13.72 -1.65
N THR A 154 -34.67 -14.42 -1.49
CA THR A 154 -35.56 -14.31 -0.32
C THR A 154 -35.00 -14.95 0.95
N GLY A 155 -33.76 -15.47 0.93
CA GLY A 155 -33.04 -15.96 2.10
C GLY A 155 -31.95 -14.99 2.57
N GLY A 156 -31.01 -15.51 3.36
CA GLY A 156 -29.84 -14.77 3.81
C GLY A 156 -28.89 -14.35 2.68
N ARG A 157 -27.95 -13.45 3.03
CA ARG A 157 -26.90 -12.94 2.13
C ARG A 157 -25.54 -13.55 2.48
N TYR A 158 -24.67 -13.68 1.49
CA TYR A 158 -23.26 -13.91 1.76
C TYR A 158 -22.66 -12.71 2.52
N ILE A 159 -21.92 -13.03 3.58
CA ILE A 159 -21.20 -12.07 4.40
C ILE A 159 -20.05 -11.41 3.62
N SER A 160 -19.58 -10.26 4.07
CA SER A 160 -18.50 -9.51 3.39
C SER A 160 -17.11 -10.00 3.81
N LEU A 161 -16.08 -9.76 2.97
CA LEU A 161 -14.71 -10.27 3.21
C LEU A 161 -14.20 -9.80 4.57
N ILE A 162 -14.37 -8.51 4.83
CA ILE A 162 -14.28 -7.94 6.16
C ILE A 162 -15.66 -7.40 6.49
N PHE A 163 -16.29 -7.99 7.50
CA PHE A 163 -17.62 -7.65 7.98
C PHE A 163 -17.58 -7.24 9.46
N GLY A 164 -18.55 -6.46 9.87
CA GLY A 164 -18.96 -6.39 11.28
C GLY A 164 -20.39 -5.91 11.39
N THR A 165 -20.96 -6.05 12.58
CA THR A 165 -22.31 -5.60 12.90
C THR A 165 -22.39 -5.14 14.35
N ASN A 166 -23.06 -4.01 14.61
CA ASN A 166 -23.24 -3.44 15.95
C ASN A 166 -21.92 -3.20 16.70
N LEU A 167 -20.92 -2.61 16.02
CA LEU A 167 -19.59 -2.41 16.59
C LEU A 167 -19.32 -0.95 16.98
N THR A 168 -18.48 -0.77 17.99
CA THR A 168 -17.97 0.55 18.37
C THR A 168 -16.44 0.52 18.48
N ASP A 169 -15.78 1.65 18.19
CA ASP A 169 -14.32 1.79 18.29
C ASP A 169 -13.60 0.70 17.46
N VAL A 170 -13.76 0.78 16.14
CA VAL A 170 -13.15 -0.15 15.19
C VAL A 170 -12.17 0.58 14.26
N VAL A 171 -10.97 0.02 14.13
CA VAL A 171 -9.90 0.57 13.28
C VAL A 171 -9.42 -0.48 12.29
N ILE A 172 -9.42 -0.12 11.02
CA ILE A 172 -8.84 -0.91 9.92
C ILE A 172 -7.77 -0.05 9.26
N THR A 173 -6.52 -0.47 9.35
CA THR A 173 -5.40 0.41 8.98
C THR A 173 -4.14 -0.34 8.58
N GLY A 174 -3.24 0.37 7.89
CA GLY A 174 -1.85 0.00 7.75
C GLY A 174 -1.11 0.88 6.74
N ALA A 175 0.11 0.47 6.39
CA ALA A 175 1.01 1.24 5.53
C ALA A 175 0.83 0.91 4.03
N TYR A 176 -0.25 1.41 3.42
CA TYR A 176 -0.48 1.43 1.96
C TYR A 176 -0.42 0.06 1.27
N ILE A 177 -1.51 -0.68 1.48
CA ILE A 177 -1.66 -2.14 1.29
C ILE A 177 -2.60 -2.51 0.15
N ASP A 178 -2.19 -3.43 -0.72
CA ASP A 178 -3.08 -4.06 -1.71
C ASP A 178 -4.01 -5.12 -1.09
N ILE A 179 -5.32 -4.89 -1.12
CA ILE A 179 -6.35 -5.93 -0.94
C ILE A 179 -6.87 -6.32 -2.32
N VAL A 180 -6.72 -7.58 -2.73
CA VAL A 180 -7.12 -8.06 -4.07
C VAL A 180 -8.20 -9.14 -3.94
N PRO A 181 -9.49 -8.81 -4.16
CA PRO A 181 -10.53 -9.80 -4.38
C PRO A 181 -10.33 -10.45 -5.76
N ASP A 182 -9.51 -11.49 -5.90
CA ASP A 182 -9.65 -12.35 -7.09
C ASP A 182 -11.06 -12.95 -7.02
N LEU A 183 -11.85 -12.85 -8.08
CA LEU A 183 -13.24 -13.30 -8.13
C LEU A 183 -13.51 -13.82 -9.53
N ARG A 184 -13.55 -15.15 -9.70
CA ARG A 184 -13.75 -15.77 -11.03
C ARG A 184 -14.85 -16.83 -11.08
N ILE A 185 -15.40 -17.27 -9.94
CA ILE A 185 -16.35 -18.39 -9.89
C ILE A 185 -17.52 -18.16 -8.92
N PHE A 186 -17.88 -16.91 -8.60
CA PHE A 186 -19.17 -16.61 -7.97
C PHE A 186 -20.08 -15.83 -8.92
N SER A 187 -21.01 -16.54 -9.56
CA SER A 187 -22.15 -15.97 -10.27
C SER A 187 -23.24 -15.54 -9.28
N LEU A 188 -22.84 -14.76 -8.27
CA LEU A 188 -23.70 -14.21 -7.23
C LEU A 188 -23.54 -12.70 -7.30
N GLU A 189 -24.60 -12.03 -7.75
CA GLU A 189 -24.63 -10.57 -7.83
C GLU A 189 -24.49 -9.98 -6.41
N HIS A 190 -23.74 -8.87 -6.28
CA HIS A 190 -23.48 -8.10 -5.04
C HIS A 190 -22.45 -8.67 -4.05
N PHE A 191 -21.18 -8.64 -4.42
CA PHE A 191 -20.05 -8.78 -3.48
C PHE A 191 -19.72 -7.43 -2.81
N ARG A 192 -19.13 -7.45 -1.61
CA ARG A 192 -18.74 -6.22 -0.90
C ARG A 192 -17.39 -6.45 -0.23
N THR A 193 -16.37 -5.69 -0.63
CA THR A 193 -15.00 -5.86 -0.09
C THR A 193 -14.99 -5.52 1.41
N PHE A 194 -15.60 -4.40 1.77
CA PHE A 194 -15.97 -4.07 3.15
C PHE A 194 -17.47 -3.81 3.23
N LEU A 195 -18.13 -4.34 4.27
CA LEU A 195 -19.42 -3.86 4.73
C LEU A 195 -19.37 -3.62 6.23
N LEU A 196 -19.72 -2.40 6.61
CA LEU A 196 -19.80 -1.96 7.99
C LEU A 196 -21.26 -1.59 8.24
N PHE A 197 -21.96 -2.39 9.05
CA PHE A 197 -23.36 -2.22 9.36
C PHE A 197 -23.58 -1.92 10.86
N TRP A 198 -24.30 -0.85 11.20
CA TRP A 198 -24.44 -0.37 12.59
C TRP A 198 -23.11 -0.23 13.31
N PHE A 199 -22.37 0.81 12.95
CA PHE A 199 -21.19 1.18 13.70
C PHE A 199 -21.35 2.57 14.29
N SER A 200 -20.67 2.76 15.42
CA SER A 200 -20.25 4.07 15.89
C SER A 200 -18.73 4.09 15.88
N ASP A 201 -18.14 5.22 15.49
CA ASP A 201 -16.72 5.48 15.67
C ASP A 201 -15.82 4.48 14.91
N ILE A 202 -15.71 4.70 13.59
CA ILE A 202 -14.90 3.85 12.68
C ILE A 202 -13.81 4.66 11.98
N ILE A 203 -12.64 4.05 11.84
CA ILE A 203 -11.56 4.57 11.01
C ILE A 203 -11.11 3.50 10.02
N ILE A 204 -11.22 3.81 8.72
CA ILE A 204 -10.53 3.12 7.64
C ILE A 204 -9.48 4.07 7.08
N ARG A 205 -8.19 3.71 7.22
CA ARG A 205 -7.08 4.57 6.77
C ARG A 205 -5.93 3.80 6.12
N GLY A 206 -5.45 4.28 4.97
CA GLY A 206 -4.19 3.80 4.35
C GLY A 206 -4.33 2.49 3.57
N ILE A 207 -5.52 2.21 3.02
CA ILE A 207 -5.83 0.92 2.38
C ILE A 207 -5.95 1.08 0.85
N THR A 208 -5.27 0.21 0.10
CA THR A 208 -5.54 -0.01 -1.32
C THR A 208 -6.55 -1.17 -1.46
N ILE A 209 -7.64 -0.96 -2.20
CA ILE A 209 -8.59 -2.01 -2.60
C ILE A 209 -8.47 -2.17 -4.10
N LEU A 210 -8.37 -3.41 -4.59
CA LEU A 210 -8.10 -3.75 -5.99
C LEU A 210 -9.08 -4.82 -6.50
N ALA A 211 -10.37 -4.50 -6.58
CA ALA A 211 -11.36 -5.39 -7.18
C ALA A 211 -11.21 -5.48 -8.72
N PRO A 212 -11.45 -6.65 -9.32
CA PRO A 212 -11.59 -6.79 -10.77
C PRO A 212 -12.76 -5.95 -11.28
N ILE A 213 -12.58 -5.34 -12.45
CA ILE A 213 -13.59 -4.49 -13.10
C ILE A 213 -14.54 -5.34 -13.98
N VAL A 214 -15.67 -4.76 -14.41
CA VAL A 214 -16.67 -5.45 -15.26
C VAL A 214 -16.02 -5.93 -16.57
N PRO A 215 -16.39 -7.12 -17.10
CA PRO A 215 -17.47 -8.01 -16.68
C PRO A 215 -17.11 -9.02 -15.59
N ILE A 216 -15.95 -8.89 -14.93
CA ILE A 216 -15.44 -9.95 -14.03
C ILE A 216 -16.09 -9.89 -12.64
N SER A 217 -16.28 -8.70 -12.07
CA SER A 217 -16.83 -8.51 -10.72
C SER A 217 -17.92 -7.42 -10.68
N PRO A 218 -19.07 -7.61 -11.37
CA PRO A 218 -20.19 -6.67 -11.27
C PRO A 218 -20.67 -6.56 -9.82
N ASN A 219 -21.20 -5.39 -9.46
CA ASN A 219 -21.77 -5.12 -8.14
C ASN A 219 -20.77 -5.35 -6.98
N THR A 220 -19.47 -5.11 -7.18
CA THR A 220 -18.42 -5.28 -6.17
C THR A 220 -17.95 -3.94 -5.62
N ASP A 221 -18.60 -3.50 -4.55
CA ASP A 221 -18.30 -2.23 -3.88
C ASP A 221 -16.98 -2.29 -3.08
N GLY A 222 -16.31 -1.13 -2.96
CA GLY A 222 -15.13 -0.93 -2.13
C GLY A 222 -15.45 -0.88 -0.63
N ILE A 223 -15.83 0.30 -0.13
CA ILE A 223 -16.14 0.54 1.28
C ILE A 223 -17.61 0.95 1.46
N ASN A 224 -18.34 0.25 2.33
CA ASN A 224 -19.77 0.50 2.55
C ASN A 224 -20.09 0.82 4.01
N PRO A 225 -20.20 2.11 4.39
CA PRO A 225 -20.84 2.54 5.61
C PRO A 225 -22.36 2.42 5.47
N ASP A 226 -22.96 1.50 6.23
CA ASP A 226 -24.41 1.26 6.23
C ASP A 226 -25.00 1.46 7.62
N SER A 227 -25.94 2.39 7.73
CA SER A 227 -26.59 2.74 9.00
C SER A 227 -25.56 3.06 10.11
N CYS A 228 -24.49 3.79 9.75
CA CYS A 228 -23.29 4.03 10.56
C CYS A 228 -23.12 5.49 10.97
N SER A 229 -22.68 5.73 12.21
CA SER A 229 -22.35 7.06 12.72
C SER A 229 -20.84 7.23 12.92
N ASN A 230 -20.34 8.45 12.73
CA ASN A 230 -18.96 8.84 13.03
C ASN A 230 -17.93 7.96 12.28
N VAL A 231 -17.89 8.10 10.95
CA VAL A 231 -17.05 7.26 10.08
C VAL A 231 -16.02 8.10 9.34
N LEU A 232 -14.76 7.67 9.37
CA LEU A 232 -13.66 8.29 8.63
C LEU A 232 -13.08 7.30 7.62
N ILE A 233 -13.20 7.62 6.33
CA ILE A 233 -12.53 6.95 5.21
C ILE A 233 -11.46 7.90 4.68
N GLU A 234 -10.20 7.48 4.76
CA GLU A 234 -9.07 8.38 4.57
C GLU A 234 -7.87 7.67 3.93
N ASP A 235 -7.09 8.37 3.09
CA ASP A 235 -5.83 7.84 2.55
C ASP A 235 -5.97 6.52 1.77
N CYS A 236 -7.11 6.36 1.08
CA CYS A 236 -7.44 5.11 0.39
C CYS A 236 -7.20 5.23 -1.13
N TYR A 237 -6.84 4.10 -1.74
CA TYR A 237 -6.79 3.91 -3.19
C TYR A 237 -7.74 2.77 -3.55
N ILE A 238 -8.78 3.00 -4.34
CA ILE A 238 -9.83 2.00 -4.58
C ILE A 238 -10.01 1.77 -6.08
N VAL A 239 -9.79 0.54 -6.53
CA VAL A 239 -10.31 0.02 -7.80
C VAL A 239 -11.50 -0.87 -7.44
N SER A 240 -12.65 -0.58 -8.05
CA SER A 240 -13.94 -1.16 -7.72
C SER A 240 -14.66 -1.65 -8.97
N GLY A 241 -15.39 -2.76 -8.86
CA GLY A 241 -16.29 -3.25 -9.90
C GLY A 241 -17.69 -2.61 -9.86
N ASP A 242 -18.04 -1.99 -8.73
CA ASP A 242 -19.20 -1.12 -8.53
C ASP A 242 -18.78 0.14 -7.75
N ASP A 243 -19.50 0.60 -6.74
CA ASP A 243 -19.24 1.89 -6.11
C ASP A 243 -17.96 1.86 -5.22
N CYS A 244 -17.00 2.78 -5.44
CA CYS A 244 -15.77 2.85 -4.63
C CYS A 244 -16.09 3.08 -3.14
N VAL A 245 -17.03 3.98 -2.85
CA VAL A 245 -17.67 4.13 -1.54
C VAL A 245 -19.18 4.17 -1.72
N ALA A 246 -19.91 3.22 -1.13
CA ALA A 246 -21.38 3.15 -1.19
C ALA A 246 -22.00 3.40 0.19
N VAL A 247 -22.59 4.59 0.36
CA VAL A 247 -23.20 5.04 1.61
C VAL A 247 -24.66 4.62 1.64
N LYS A 248 -25.05 3.88 2.68
CA LYS A 248 -26.36 3.25 2.81
C LYS A 248 -26.95 3.41 4.23
N SER A 249 -28.23 3.11 4.40
CA SER A 249 -28.93 3.14 5.70
C SER A 249 -30.23 2.33 5.69
N GLY A 250 -30.23 1.15 5.06
CA GLY A 250 -31.43 0.32 4.97
C GLY A 250 -32.39 0.67 3.83
N TRP A 251 -33.43 -0.14 3.71
CA TRP A 251 -34.26 -0.27 2.52
C TRP A 251 -35.75 -0.12 2.87
N ASP A 252 -36.42 0.83 2.22
CA ASP A 252 -37.86 1.08 2.26
C ASP A 252 -38.39 1.15 3.72
N GLU A 253 -39.55 0.57 4.01
CA GLU A 253 -40.17 0.57 5.33
C GLU A 253 -39.29 -0.05 6.43
N TYR A 254 -38.39 -0.98 6.08
CA TYR A 254 -37.45 -1.58 7.02
C TYR A 254 -36.37 -0.58 7.44
N GLY A 255 -35.85 0.23 6.51
CA GLY A 255 -34.93 1.30 6.82
C GLY A 255 -35.60 2.42 7.63
N ILE A 256 -36.83 2.79 7.25
CA ILE A 256 -37.63 3.80 7.96
C ILE A 256 -37.93 3.34 9.40
N ALA A 257 -38.41 2.10 9.58
CA ALA A 257 -38.73 1.55 10.88
C ALA A 257 -37.47 1.32 11.75
N PHE A 258 -36.33 1.02 11.12
CA PHE A 258 -35.07 0.90 11.83
C PHE A 258 -34.48 2.26 12.25
N ALA A 259 -34.81 3.33 11.51
CA ALA A 259 -34.62 4.72 11.91
C ALA A 259 -33.18 5.13 12.31
N MET A 260 -32.15 4.46 11.78
CA MET A 260 -30.75 4.84 11.99
C MET A 260 -30.10 5.31 10.69
N PRO A 261 -29.77 6.61 10.59
CA PRO A 261 -29.11 7.15 9.43
C PRO A 261 -27.63 6.77 9.39
N THR A 262 -27.05 6.74 8.19
CA THR A 262 -25.60 6.96 8.09
C THR A 262 -25.33 8.45 8.22
N GLN A 263 -24.53 8.82 9.22
CA GLN A 263 -24.28 10.23 9.55
C GLN A 263 -22.87 10.51 10.05
N HIS A 264 -22.43 11.76 9.87
CA HIS A 264 -21.08 12.19 10.25
C HIS A 264 -20.01 11.34 9.54
N LEU A 265 -20.11 11.25 8.21
CA LEU A 265 -19.20 10.46 7.36
C LEU A 265 -18.23 11.38 6.63
N ILE A 266 -16.94 11.07 6.73
CA ILE A 266 -15.87 11.77 6.02
C ILE A 266 -15.21 10.83 5.01
N ILE A 267 -15.02 11.32 3.79
CA ILE A 267 -14.32 10.64 2.69
C ILE A 267 -13.26 11.59 2.15
N ARG A 268 -11.98 11.42 2.49
CA ARG A 268 -10.96 12.41 2.07
C ARG A 268 -9.61 11.80 1.69
N ARG A 269 -8.95 12.40 0.69
CA ARG A 269 -7.72 11.84 0.07
C ARG A 269 -7.93 10.45 -0.51
N LEU A 270 -9.00 10.33 -1.30
CA LEU A 270 -9.36 9.11 -2.01
C LEU A 270 -8.86 9.18 -3.45
N THR A 271 -8.11 8.17 -3.90
CA THR A 271 -7.95 7.89 -5.34
C THR A 271 -8.90 6.76 -5.70
N CYS A 272 -9.72 6.90 -6.74
CA CYS A 272 -10.70 5.89 -7.13
C CYS A 272 -10.75 5.63 -8.65
N ILE A 273 -10.98 4.36 -8.99
CA ILE A 273 -11.25 3.84 -10.33
C ILE A 273 -12.47 2.91 -10.25
N SER A 274 -13.60 3.31 -10.82
CA SER A 274 -14.85 2.52 -10.87
C SER A 274 -15.47 2.61 -12.27
N PRO A 275 -14.94 1.86 -13.27
CA PRO A 275 -15.23 2.12 -14.68
C PRO A 275 -16.70 2.04 -15.07
N ASP A 276 -17.48 1.27 -14.30
CA ASP A 276 -18.87 0.94 -14.55
C ASP A 276 -19.83 1.48 -13.46
N SER A 277 -19.32 2.22 -12.46
CA SER A 277 -20.17 2.79 -11.40
C SER A 277 -19.64 4.10 -10.78
N ALA A 278 -19.91 4.40 -9.50
CA ALA A 278 -19.57 5.67 -8.86
C ALA A 278 -18.24 5.69 -8.08
N VAL A 279 -17.69 6.89 -7.97
CA VAL A 279 -16.62 7.19 -6.99
C VAL A 279 -17.21 7.29 -5.58
N ILE A 280 -18.33 8.00 -5.44
CA ILE A 280 -19.15 7.99 -4.24
C ILE A 280 -20.60 7.81 -4.66
N ALA A 281 -21.27 6.80 -4.10
CA ALA A 281 -22.70 6.61 -4.21
C ALA A 281 -23.42 6.79 -2.88
N LEU A 282 -24.57 7.45 -2.92
CA LEU A 282 -25.49 7.64 -1.81
C LEU A 282 -26.82 6.96 -2.19
N GLY A 283 -27.25 5.97 -1.40
CA GLY A 283 -28.37 5.08 -1.76
C GLY A 283 -27.97 3.98 -2.77
N SER A 284 -28.88 3.20 -3.35
CA SER A 284 -30.35 3.25 -3.30
C SER A 284 -30.98 3.03 -1.93
N GLU A 285 -30.29 2.30 -1.07
CA GLU A 285 -30.73 1.88 0.25
C GLU A 285 -30.39 2.99 1.24
N MET A 286 -31.22 4.04 1.30
CA MET A 286 -31.02 5.28 2.08
C MET A 286 -32.15 5.57 3.09
N SER A 287 -32.99 4.57 3.36
CA SER A 287 -34.32 4.77 3.95
C SER A 287 -34.32 5.10 5.45
N GLY A 288 -33.28 4.70 6.20
CA GLY A 288 -33.00 5.19 7.55
C GLY A 288 -32.38 6.59 7.59
N GLY A 289 -32.03 7.15 6.43
CA GLY A 289 -31.45 8.48 6.25
C GLY A 289 -29.94 8.47 5.96
N ILE A 290 -29.46 9.44 5.19
CA ILE A 290 -28.05 9.74 4.99
C ILE A 290 -27.89 11.23 5.20
N GLN A 291 -27.08 11.66 6.17
CA GLN A 291 -26.85 13.07 6.43
C GLN A 291 -25.40 13.39 6.78
N ASP A 292 -24.98 14.62 6.52
CA ASP A 292 -23.67 15.13 6.93
C ASP A 292 -22.51 14.27 6.41
N VAL A 293 -22.46 14.14 5.08
CA VAL A 293 -21.41 13.42 4.34
C VAL A 293 -20.47 14.45 3.71
N ARG A 294 -19.20 14.40 4.10
CA ARG A 294 -18.17 15.38 3.71
C ARG A 294 -17.06 14.71 2.91
N ALA A 295 -16.92 15.08 1.65
CA ALA A 295 -16.04 14.45 0.68
C ALA A 295 -15.01 15.44 0.11
N GLU A 296 -13.70 15.21 0.27
CA GLU A 296 -12.72 16.20 -0.19
C GLU A 296 -11.29 15.72 -0.54
N ASP A 297 -10.69 16.40 -1.53
CA ASP A 297 -9.43 16.02 -2.19
C ASP A 297 -9.49 14.61 -2.74
N ILE A 298 -10.30 14.45 -3.79
CA ILE A 298 -10.58 13.17 -4.41
C ILE A 298 -10.06 13.18 -5.85
N LEU A 299 -9.30 12.15 -6.20
CA LEU A 299 -8.82 11.89 -7.55
C LEU A 299 -9.59 10.71 -8.16
N ALA A 300 -10.59 11.00 -8.97
CA ALA A 300 -11.35 10.01 -9.72
C ALA A 300 -10.73 9.81 -11.11
N ILE A 301 -10.49 8.57 -11.52
CA ILE A 301 -9.89 8.22 -12.80
C ILE A 301 -10.69 7.08 -13.44
N ASN A 302 -11.10 7.25 -14.70
CA ASN A 302 -11.76 6.23 -15.51
C ASN A 302 -12.93 5.56 -14.76
N SER A 303 -13.94 6.37 -14.41
CA SER A 303 -15.11 5.92 -13.66
C SER A 303 -16.42 6.23 -14.39
N GLU A 304 -17.51 5.48 -14.18
CA GLU A 304 -18.77 5.79 -14.87
C GLU A 304 -19.33 7.13 -14.38
N SER A 305 -19.39 7.34 -13.06
CA SER A 305 -19.77 8.62 -12.47
C SER A 305 -18.86 9.10 -11.35
N GLY A 306 -18.72 10.42 -11.20
CA GLY A 306 -18.15 11.04 -10.01
C GLY A 306 -19.03 10.79 -8.79
N ILE A 307 -20.01 11.66 -8.58
CA ILE A 307 -20.95 11.56 -7.45
C ILE A 307 -22.32 11.06 -7.93
N ARG A 308 -22.88 10.05 -7.25
CA ARG A 308 -24.11 9.35 -7.61
C ARG A 308 -25.11 9.35 -6.44
N ILE A 309 -26.35 9.82 -6.64
CA ILE A 309 -27.44 9.73 -5.66
C ILE A 309 -28.61 8.92 -6.26
N LYS A 310 -29.05 7.89 -5.55
CA LYS A 310 -30.05 6.90 -6.00
C LYS A 310 -31.20 6.85 -5.00
N THR A 311 -32.44 7.12 -5.44
CA THR A 311 -33.66 6.90 -4.62
C THR A 311 -34.91 6.71 -5.49
N ALA A 312 -36.07 6.48 -4.85
CA ALA A 312 -37.36 6.23 -5.47
C ALA A 312 -38.52 6.64 -4.54
N VAL A 313 -39.70 6.89 -5.11
CA VAL A 313 -40.97 6.89 -4.35
C VAL A 313 -41.09 5.57 -3.59
N GLY A 314 -41.41 5.62 -2.31
CA GLY A 314 -41.46 4.45 -1.43
C GLY A 314 -40.25 4.27 -0.52
N ARG A 315 -39.15 4.97 -0.80
CA ARG A 315 -37.92 4.89 0.00
C ARG A 315 -38.03 5.61 1.34
N GLY A 316 -38.82 6.69 1.43
CA GLY A 316 -38.81 7.60 2.57
C GLY A 316 -37.40 8.07 2.97
N GLY A 317 -37.21 8.40 4.24
CA GLY A 317 -35.91 8.84 4.75
C GLY A 317 -35.43 10.15 4.10
N PHE A 318 -34.10 10.31 4.00
CA PHE A 318 -33.48 11.51 3.46
C PHE A 318 -32.06 11.26 2.93
N VAL A 319 -31.61 12.04 1.95
CA VAL A 319 -30.19 12.28 1.67
C VAL A 319 -30.00 13.79 1.73
N LYS A 320 -29.35 14.28 2.77
CA LYS A 320 -29.17 15.73 2.97
C LYS A 320 -27.80 16.08 3.50
N ASP A 321 -27.46 17.37 3.46
CA ASP A 321 -26.23 17.89 4.05
C ASP A 321 -25.01 17.13 3.47
N ILE A 322 -24.93 17.09 2.14
CA ILE A 322 -23.90 16.38 1.38
C ILE A 322 -22.97 17.41 0.76
N PHE A 323 -21.69 17.36 1.13
CA PHE A 323 -20.72 18.38 0.76
C PHE A 323 -19.51 17.74 0.08
N VAL A 324 -19.20 18.16 -1.14
CA VAL A 324 -18.09 17.64 -1.94
C VAL A 324 -17.22 18.80 -2.41
N ARG A 325 -15.89 18.73 -2.18
CA ARG A 325 -14.97 19.75 -2.70
C ARG A 325 -13.62 19.23 -3.19
N ARG A 326 -12.92 20.04 -3.99
CA ARG A 326 -11.55 19.76 -4.49
C ARG A 326 -11.44 18.37 -5.13
N MET A 327 -12.39 18.06 -6.02
CA MET A 327 -12.44 16.77 -6.70
C MET A 327 -11.94 16.92 -8.14
N THR A 328 -10.86 16.22 -8.45
CA THR A 328 -10.34 16.08 -9.81
C THR A 328 -10.84 14.78 -10.41
N MET A 329 -11.51 14.85 -11.55
CA MET A 329 -12.14 13.71 -12.22
C MET A 329 -11.59 13.58 -13.64
N LYS A 330 -11.13 12.40 -14.05
CA LYS A 330 -10.51 12.18 -15.36
C LYS A 330 -11.11 10.99 -16.09
N THR A 331 -11.74 11.24 -17.23
CA THR A 331 -12.48 10.26 -18.05
C THR A 331 -13.67 9.66 -17.31
N MET A 332 -14.88 10.14 -17.64
CA MET A 332 -16.13 9.58 -17.08
C MET A 332 -17.33 9.72 -18.00
N LYS A 333 -18.39 8.97 -17.69
CA LYS A 333 -19.68 9.11 -18.36
C LYS A 333 -20.45 10.31 -17.82
N TRP A 334 -20.56 10.44 -16.50
CA TRP A 334 -21.24 11.56 -15.80
C TRP A 334 -20.36 12.19 -14.72
N ALA A 335 -20.24 13.52 -14.63
CA ALA A 335 -19.61 14.12 -13.44
C ALA A 335 -20.54 13.99 -12.22
N PHE A 336 -21.84 14.27 -12.41
CA PHE A 336 -22.88 14.14 -11.39
C PHE A 336 -24.07 13.33 -11.91
N TRP A 337 -24.59 12.41 -11.10
CA TRP A 337 -25.83 11.69 -11.42
C TRP A 337 -26.74 11.60 -10.19
N MET A 338 -27.98 12.06 -10.33
CA MET A 338 -29.06 11.86 -9.36
C MET A 338 -30.30 11.27 -10.05
N THR A 339 -31.02 10.38 -9.38
CA THR A 339 -32.28 9.82 -9.86
C THR A 339 -33.26 9.53 -8.72
N GLY A 340 -34.47 10.05 -8.83
CA GLY A 340 -35.65 9.71 -8.04
C GLY A 340 -36.51 8.58 -8.63
N ASN A 341 -36.02 7.92 -9.68
CA ASN A 341 -36.69 6.78 -10.33
C ASN A 341 -35.80 5.52 -10.31
N TYR A 342 -35.26 5.18 -9.13
CA TYR A 342 -34.49 3.95 -8.91
C TYR A 342 -35.39 2.83 -8.37
N GLY A 343 -36.41 2.44 -9.15
CA GLY A 343 -37.57 1.64 -8.74
C GLY A 343 -37.34 0.16 -8.40
N SER A 344 -36.22 -0.18 -7.77
CA SER A 344 -36.04 -1.43 -7.03
C SER A 344 -36.61 -1.24 -5.62
N HIS A 345 -37.39 -2.20 -5.12
CA HIS A 345 -37.95 -2.21 -3.77
C HIS A 345 -37.67 -3.53 -3.06
N ALA A 346 -37.68 -3.53 -1.73
CA ALA A 346 -37.35 -4.70 -0.92
C ALA A 346 -38.34 -5.83 -1.25
N ASP A 347 -39.63 -5.51 -1.15
CA ASP A 347 -40.72 -6.33 -1.67
C ASP A 347 -41.92 -5.45 -2.08
N ASN A 348 -43.16 -5.87 -1.81
CA ASN A 348 -44.38 -5.19 -2.21
C ASN A 348 -45.11 -4.49 -1.05
N HIS A 349 -44.55 -4.49 0.17
CA HIS A 349 -45.17 -3.86 1.35
C HIS A 349 -44.70 -2.43 1.63
N TYR A 350 -43.73 -1.91 0.86
CA TYR A 350 -43.26 -0.53 0.96
C TYR A 350 -44.42 0.46 0.85
N ASP A 351 -44.39 1.53 1.64
CA ASP A 351 -45.42 2.57 1.60
C ASP A 351 -45.22 3.44 0.35
N PRO A 352 -46.11 3.39 -0.67
CA PRO A 352 -45.95 4.17 -1.89
C PRO A 352 -46.10 5.68 -1.68
N ASN A 353 -46.45 6.13 -0.47
CA ASN A 353 -46.52 7.53 -0.09
C ASN A 353 -45.23 8.01 0.63
N ALA A 354 -44.29 7.12 0.95
CA ALA A 354 -43.04 7.44 1.63
C ALA A 354 -42.06 8.11 0.65
N LEU A 355 -42.07 9.45 0.64
CA LEU A 355 -41.21 10.26 -0.22
C LEU A 355 -39.85 10.57 0.45
N PRO A 356 -38.72 10.40 -0.26
CA PRO A 356 -37.37 10.66 0.24
C PRO A 356 -36.98 12.15 0.13
N VAL A 357 -36.58 12.78 1.23
CA VAL A 357 -36.12 14.18 1.20
C VAL A 357 -34.68 14.26 0.69
N ILE A 358 -34.47 14.83 -0.51
CA ILE A 358 -33.13 15.09 -1.07
C ILE A 358 -32.89 16.61 -1.12
N GLN A 359 -32.00 17.11 -0.25
CA GLN A 359 -31.73 18.55 -0.11
C GLN A 359 -30.29 18.83 0.34
N GLY A 360 -29.85 20.09 0.40
CA GLY A 360 -28.53 20.49 0.90
C GLY A 360 -27.35 19.79 0.22
N ILE A 361 -27.31 19.73 -1.12
CA ILE A 361 -26.23 19.08 -1.87
C ILE A 361 -25.26 20.11 -2.43
N SER A 362 -24.05 20.22 -1.87
CA SER A 362 -23.04 21.23 -2.21
C SER A 362 -21.85 20.62 -2.94
N TYR A 363 -21.51 21.19 -4.10
CA TYR A 363 -20.36 20.84 -4.94
C TYR A 363 -19.48 22.07 -5.11
N SER A 364 -18.18 21.98 -4.78
CA SER A 364 -17.25 23.12 -4.90
C SER A 364 -15.86 22.76 -5.42
N ASP A 365 -15.23 23.65 -6.19
CA ASP A 365 -13.85 23.52 -6.65
C ASP A 365 -13.56 22.17 -7.35
N MET A 366 -14.37 21.83 -8.36
CA MET A 366 -14.29 20.54 -9.05
C MET A 366 -13.81 20.71 -10.49
N ILE A 367 -12.86 19.87 -10.90
CA ILE A 367 -12.33 19.85 -12.27
C ILE A 367 -12.58 18.46 -12.83
N ALA A 368 -13.33 18.37 -13.93
CA ALA A 368 -13.58 17.15 -14.66
C ALA A 368 -12.99 17.25 -16.07
N GLU A 369 -12.31 16.19 -16.53
CA GLU A 369 -11.73 16.10 -17.86
C GLU A 369 -12.30 14.88 -18.61
N ASN A 370 -12.49 15.00 -19.93
CA ASN A 370 -12.95 13.93 -20.81
C ASN A 370 -14.30 13.31 -20.38
N VAL A 371 -15.32 14.16 -20.17
CA VAL A 371 -16.64 13.77 -19.65
C VAL A 371 -17.68 13.59 -20.77
N THR A 372 -18.49 12.54 -20.75
CA THR A 372 -19.49 12.27 -21.81
C THR A 372 -20.80 13.07 -21.65
N MET A 373 -21.23 13.28 -20.40
CA MET A 373 -22.38 14.05 -19.93
C MET A 373 -21.96 14.84 -18.69
N ALA A 374 -22.21 16.14 -18.61
CA ALA A 374 -21.91 16.92 -17.42
C ALA A 374 -22.71 16.43 -16.21
N ALA A 375 -24.05 16.36 -16.34
CA ALA A 375 -24.88 15.74 -15.32
C ALA A 375 -26.20 15.16 -15.83
N ARG A 376 -26.78 14.29 -15.02
CA ARG A 376 -28.18 13.87 -15.09
C ARG A 376 -28.78 14.03 -13.69
N LEU A 377 -29.70 14.96 -13.50
CA LEU A 377 -30.26 15.34 -12.20
C LEU A 377 -31.79 15.24 -12.28
N GLU A 378 -32.33 14.09 -11.91
CA GLU A 378 -33.76 13.79 -12.01
C GLU A 378 -34.33 13.53 -10.61
N GLY A 379 -35.19 14.43 -10.12
CA GLY A 379 -35.90 14.26 -8.86
C GLY A 379 -37.16 13.40 -8.98
N ILE A 380 -38.10 13.58 -8.04
CA ILE A 380 -39.41 12.94 -8.08
C ILE A 380 -40.45 13.96 -8.55
N SER A 381 -41.31 13.57 -9.49
CA SER A 381 -42.38 14.43 -10.01
C SER A 381 -43.32 14.90 -8.89
N GLY A 382 -43.29 16.19 -8.57
CA GLY A 382 -44.06 16.80 -7.49
C GLY A 382 -43.36 16.83 -6.13
N ASP A 383 -42.19 16.21 -6.00
CA ASP A 383 -41.33 16.22 -4.81
C ASP A 383 -39.86 16.41 -5.25
N PRO A 384 -39.48 17.66 -5.59
CA PRO A 384 -38.22 17.91 -6.29
C PRO A 384 -37.01 17.80 -5.35
N PHE A 385 -35.85 17.43 -5.90
CA PHE A 385 -34.59 17.52 -5.14
C PHE A 385 -34.16 18.98 -5.06
N THR A 386 -33.96 19.50 -3.86
CA THR A 386 -33.80 20.94 -3.63
C THR A 386 -32.40 21.32 -3.13
N GLU A 387 -32.13 22.61 -3.04
CA GLU A 387 -30.90 23.15 -2.43
C GLU A 387 -29.60 22.56 -3.02
N ILE A 388 -29.61 22.20 -4.31
CA ILE A 388 -28.42 21.80 -5.04
C ILE A 388 -27.57 23.05 -5.30
N CYS A 389 -26.31 23.04 -4.89
CA CYS A 389 -25.39 24.15 -5.02
C CYS A 389 -24.11 23.70 -5.75
N MET A 390 -23.73 24.40 -6.82
CA MET A 390 -22.46 24.13 -7.54
C MET A 390 -21.63 25.41 -7.68
N ASN A 391 -20.42 25.45 -7.11
CA ASN A 391 -19.51 26.61 -7.16
C ASN A 391 -18.15 26.22 -7.76
N ASN A 392 -17.65 26.97 -8.75
CA ASN A 392 -16.33 26.73 -9.36
C ASN A 392 -16.17 25.28 -9.87
N VAL A 393 -17.02 24.89 -10.83
CA VAL A 393 -17.06 23.52 -11.38
C VAL A 393 -16.78 23.58 -12.89
N THR A 394 -15.64 23.04 -13.30
CA THR A 394 -15.23 23.03 -14.72
C THR A 394 -15.26 21.60 -15.26
N ILE A 395 -16.02 21.36 -16.32
CA ILE A 395 -16.25 20.05 -16.93
C ILE A 395 -15.81 20.08 -18.41
N GLY A 396 -14.60 19.60 -18.66
CA GLY A 396 -14.06 19.36 -20.00
C GLY A 396 -14.78 18.18 -20.66
N MET A 397 -15.64 18.48 -21.65
CA MET A 397 -16.40 17.47 -22.37
C MET A 397 -15.53 16.61 -23.32
N ALA A 398 -15.85 15.33 -23.43
CA ALA A 398 -15.18 14.37 -24.32
C ALA A 398 -15.47 14.66 -25.81
N PRO A 399 -14.57 14.31 -26.75
CA PRO A 399 -14.75 14.55 -28.19
C PRO A 399 -16.00 13.90 -28.83
N LYS A 400 -16.61 12.93 -28.16
CA LYS A 400 -17.88 12.27 -28.55
C LYS A 400 -18.98 12.43 -27.50
N SER A 401 -18.96 13.54 -26.75
CA SER A 401 -19.98 13.85 -25.75
C SER A 401 -21.39 13.92 -26.36
N LYS A 402 -22.42 13.84 -25.50
CA LYS A 402 -23.78 14.14 -25.93
C LYS A 402 -23.90 15.64 -26.27
N LYS A 403 -24.80 15.97 -27.21
CA LYS A 403 -25.07 17.34 -27.65
C LYS A 403 -25.71 18.21 -26.55
N VAL A 404 -26.47 17.58 -25.67
CA VAL A 404 -27.06 18.20 -24.48
C VAL A 404 -26.31 17.59 -23.28
N PRO A 405 -25.40 18.32 -22.63
CA PRO A 405 -24.55 17.77 -21.59
C PRO A 405 -25.23 17.69 -20.21
N TRP A 406 -26.34 18.40 -20.02
CA TRP A 406 -27.11 18.43 -18.78
C TRP A 406 -28.53 17.92 -19.02
N THR A 407 -28.97 16.96 -18.21
CA THR A 407 -30.39 16.61 -18.07
C THR A 407 -30.85 17.01 -16.68
N CYS A 408 -31.92 17.81 -16.58
CA CYS A 408 -32.52 18.19 -15.30
C CYS A 408 -34.04 18.06 -15.35
N ALA A 409 -34.63 17.44 -14.35
CA ALA A 409 -36.09 17.35 -14.16
C ALA A 409 -36.39 17.29 -12.65
N ASP A 410 -37.42 17.99 -12.19
CA ASP A 410 -37.83 17.99 -10.77
C ASP A 410 -36.68 18.24 -9.79
N ILE A 411 -35.82 19.22 -10.10
CA ILE A 411 -34.74 19.67 -9.23
C ILE A 411 -34.73 21.20 -9.12
N SER A 412 -34.16 21.73 -8.04
CA SER A 412 -33.93 23.16 -7.86
C SER A 412 -32.65 23.45 -7.08
N GLY A 413 -32.05 24.61 -7.34
CA GLY A 413 -30.76 24.95 -6.76
C GLY A 413 -30.19 26.27 -7.27
N ILE A 414 -28.88 26.43 -7.14
CA ILE A 414 -28.10 27.58 -7.62
C ILE A 414 -26.73 27.13 -8.11
N THR A 415 -26.14 27.88 -9.05
CA THR A 415 -24.77 27.65 -9.53
C THR A 415 -23.95 28.93 -9.51
N ASN A 416 -22.62 28.84 -9.47
CA ASN A 416 -21.70 29.95 -9.61
C ASN A 416 -20.41 29.47 -10.29
N GLY A 417 -20.02 30.06 -11.42
CA GLY A 417 -18.79 29.65 -12.13
C GLY A 417 -18.78 28.18 -12.56
N VAL A 418 -19.90 27.69 -13.11
CA VAL A 418 -20.02 26.31 -13.62
C VAL A 418 -19.95 26.29 -15.15
N SER A 419 -19.11 25.41 -15.70
CA SER A 419 -18.91 25.25 -17.14
C SER A 419 -18.92 23.76 -17.52
N PRO A 420 -19.68 23.33 -18.56
CA PRO A 420 -20.59 24.12 -19.38
C PRO A 420 -21.84 24.53 -18.59
N ASN A 421 -22.54 25.58 -19.04
CA ASN A 421 -23.72 26.14 -18.36
C ASN A 421 -24.77 25.06 -18.01
N PRO A 422 -25.22 24.97 -16.75
CA PRO A 422 -26.30 24.09 -16.30
C PRO A 422 -27.69 24.43 -16.84
N CYS A 423 -28.68 23.61 -16.49
CA CYS A 423 -30.10 23.83 -16.80
C CYS A 423 -30.69 25.06 -16.07
N ASP A 424 -31.81 25.59 -16.57
CA ASP A 424 -32.52 26.74 -15.96
C ASP A 424 -32.97 26.51 -14.51
N SER A 425 -33.18 25.25 -14.09
CA SER A 425 -33.45 24.85 -12.70
C SER A 425 -32.28 25.10 -11.73
N LEU A 426 -31.06 25.35 -12.24
CA LEU A 426 -29.84 25.62 -11.49
C LEU A 426 -29.25 26.99 -11.92
N PRO A 427 -30.01 28.10 -11.76
CA PRO A 427 -29.61 29.40 -12.26
C PRO A 427 -28.29 29.88 -11.66
N ASN A 428 -27.48 30.53 -12.50
CA ASN A 428 -26.24 31.16 -12.07
C ASN A 428 -26.56 32.36 -11.14
N LYS A 429 -26.06 32.33 -9.90
CA LYS A 429 -26.18 33.39 -8.89
C LYS A 429 -24.82 33.60 -8.23
N VAL A 430 -24.50 34.86 -7.92
CA VAL A 430 -23.29 35.24 -7.19
C VAL A 430 -23.48 34.88 -5.70
N THR A 431 -23.41 33.60 -5.39
CA THR A 431 -23.57 33.05 -4.04
C THR A 431 -22.66 31.84 -3.92
N ALA A 432 -21.84 31.80 -2.88
CA ALA A 432 -20.94 30.69 -2.64
C ALA A 432 -21.73 29.42 -2.27
N CYS A 433 -21.21 28.25 -2.64
CA CYS A 433 -21.66 26.96 -2.14
C CYS A 433 -20.68 26.54 -1.04
N PRO A 434 -20.94 26.88 0.24
CA PRO A 434 -20.00 26.58 1.31
C PRO A 434 -19.87 25.07 1.50
N PHE A 435 -18.66 24.68 1.88
CA PHE A 435 -18.39 23.41 2.55
C PHE A 435 -18.36 23.69 4.06
N PRO A 436 -18.93 22.83 4.93
CA PRO A 436 -19.04 23.12 6.35
C PRO A 436 -17.67 23.27 7.03
N THR A 437 -17.60 24.15 8.02
CA THR A 437 -16.35 24.49 8.73
C THR A 437 -16.35 24.08 10.19
N ASP A 438 -17.51 23.65 10.71
CA ASP A 438 -17.63 22.87 11.93
C ASP A 438 -16.96 21.49 11.76
N THR A 439 -16.75 20.78 12.86
CA THR A 439 -15.99 19.52 12.88
C THR A 439 -16.89 18.37 13.31
N LEU A 440 -16.80 17.24 12.61
CA LEU A 440 -17.60 16.07 12.94
C LEU A 440 -17.07 15.35 14.19
N PRO A 441 -17.93 14.62 14.94
CA PRO A 441 -17.49 13.89 16.14
C PRO A 441 -16.34 12.90 15.89
N ILE A 442 -16.25 12.29 14.70
CA ILE A 442 -15.12 11.39 14.35
C ILE A 442 -13.78 12.13 14.20
N GLU A 443 -13.80 13.40 13.77
CA GLU A 443 -12.61 14.26 13.83
C GLU A 443 -12.33 14.78 15.24
N ALA A 444 -13.34 14.72 16.11
CA ALA A 444 -13.22 15.05 17.52
C ALA A 444 -12.59 13.95 18.36
N MET A 445 -12.61 12.72 17.86
CA MET A 445 -11.96 11.61 18.51
C MET A 445 -10.44 11.80 18.45
N GLU A 446 -9.86 12.01 19.62
CA GLU A 446 -8.42 12.13 19.79
C GLU A 446 -7.75 10.80 19.48
N LEU A 447 -7.27 10.66 18.25
CA LEU A 447 -6.57 9.46 17.80
C LEU A 447 -5.27 9.32 18.58
N LYS A 448 -5.20 8.25 19.36
CA LYS A 448 -3.99 7.83 20.06
C LYS A 448 -3.07 7.15 19.05
N ARG A 449 -1.78 7.49 19.14
CA ARG A 449 -0.72 6.70 18.52
C ARG A 449 -0.48 5.44 19.35
N CYS A 450 -0.48 4.31 18.67
CA CYS A 450 -0.44 2.97 19.25
C CYS A 450 0.72 2.20 18.64
N SER A 451 1.52 1.55 19.48
CA SER A 451 2.72 0.81 19.07
C SER A 451 2.62 -0.66 19.48
N MET A 452 2.90 -1.58 18.57
CA MET A 452 2.98 -3.02 18.81
C MET A 452 4.46 -3.45 18.82
N LYS A 453 4.95 -4.13 19.86
CA LYS A 453 6.32 -4.68 19.85
C LYS A 453 6.42 -5.90 18.93
N GLY A 454 7.54 -6.02 18.22
CA GLY A 454 7.85 -7.14 17.31
C GLY A 454 8.16 -8.44 18.03
N GLY A 455 7.15 -9.01 18.68
CA GLY A 455 7.22 -10.27 19.42
C GLY A 455 5.93 -10.44 20.18
N ALA A 456 5.16 -11.49 19.86
CA ALA A 456 3.98 -11.84 20.61
C ALA A 456 4.38 -12.16 22.06
N GLU A 457 3.98 -11.32 23.02
CA GLU A 457 4.02 -11.69 24.42
C GLU A 457 3.00 -12.80 24.64
N LEU A 458 3.51 -14.02 24.71
CA LEU A 458 2.72 -15.20 25.08
C LEU A 458 2.14 -14.95 26.48
N ILE A 459 0.84 -14.71 26.58
CA ILE A 459 0.16 -14.60 27.87
C ILE A 459 0.10 -16.00 28.50
N VAL A 460 1.16 -16.35 29.21
CA VAL A 460 1.19 -17.47 30.17
C VAL A 460 1.14 -16.86 31.57
N PRO A 461 0.10 -17.12 32.38
CA PRO A 461 0.01 -16.57 33.72
C PRO A 461 1.17 -17.04 34.61
N THR A 462 2.05 -16.13 35.02
CA THR A 462 3.20 -16.44 35.88
C THR A 462 2.80 -16.57 37.35
N GLY A 463 2.43 -17.79 37.76
CA GLY A 463 2.33 -18.16 39.17
C GLY A 463 3.71 -18.45 39.78
N ARG A 464 4.15 -17.63 40.75
CA ARG A 464 5.38 -17.84 41.55
C ARG A 464 5.49 -19.27 42.10
N TRP A 465 6.70 -19.83 42.10
CA TRP A 465 7.16 -20.70 43.19
C TRP A 465 8.60 -20.39 43.61
N LEU A 466 8.81 -20.47 44.92
CA LEU A 466 10.09 -20.27 45.60
C LEU A 466 11.01 -21.49 45.43
N THR A 467 12.30 -21.28 45.60
CA THR A 467 13.33 -22.33 45.63
C THR A 467 13.05 -23.39 46.70
N GLY A 468 12.96 -24.66 46.31
CA GLY A 468 12.90 -25.79 47.23
C GLY A 468 13.39 -27.08 46.55
N ASN A 469 14.45 -27.68 47.09
CA ASN A 469 14.93 -28.99 46.63
C ASN A 469 13.95 -30.09 47.04
N PHE A 470 13.43 -30.85 46.07
CA PHE A 470 13.03 -32.24 46.30
C PHE A 470 13.42 -33.14 45.12
N ASN A 471 13.75 -34.38 45.44
CA ASN A 471 14.29 -35.40 44.56
C ASN A 471 13.43 -36.68 44.73
N LEU A 472 13.45 -37.58 43.73
CA LEU A 472 12.72 -38.86 43.70
C LEU A 472 11.17 -38.71 43.59
N THR A 473 10.36 -39.61 43.03
CA THR A 473 10.54 -40.79 42.13
C THR A 473 9.16 -41.20 41.58
N SER A 474 9.15 -41.90 40.43
CA SER A 474 8.21 -43.01 40.05
C SER A 474 6.68 -42.82 40.02
N HIS A 475 6.09 -43.16 38.85
CA HIS A 475 4.75 -43.75 38.60
C HIS A 475 3.50 -42.98 39.09
N PHE A 476 2.46 -42.74 38.26
CA PHE A 476 1.47 -43.69 37.72
C PHE A 476 0.79 -42.99 36.51
N THR A 477 0.60 -43.61 35.34
CA THR A 477 -0.49 -44.56 34.96
C THR A 477 -1.76 -43.86 34.48
N LEU A 478 -2.18 -44.25 33.27
CA LEU A 478 -3.41 -43.90 32.59
C LEU A 478 -4.64 -44.34 33.41
N PHE A 479 -5.61 -43.45 33.62
CA PHE A 479 -6.97 -43.83 34.04
C PHE A 479 -7.96 -43.51 32.92
N LEU A 480 -8.93 -44.42 32.75
CA LEU A 480 -10.02 -44.35 31.78
C LEU A 480 -11.17 -43.45 32.31
N GLU A 481 -12.16 -43.23 31.44
CA GLU A 481 -13.55 -42.83 31.78
C GLU A 481 -14.11 -43.58 33.03
N LYS A 482 -15.15 -43.12 33.73
CA LYS A 482 -16.28 -42.25 33.33
C LYS A 482 -16.97 -41.59 34.55
N ASP A 483 -17.90 -40.67 34.29
CA ASP A 483 -18.77 -40.00 35.27
C ASP A 483 -19.60 -40.93 36.17
N GLY A 484 -20.01 -40.43 37.35
CA GLY A 484 -21.14 -40.98 38.10
C GLY A 484 -21.36 -40.41 39.51
N GLY A 485 -22.55 -39.82 39.75
CA GLY A 485 -23.08 -39.50 41.10
C GLY A 485 -23.28 -38.01 41.36
N ASN A 486 -24.43 -37.39 41.11
CA ASN A 486 -25.77 -37.93 40.75
C ASN A 486 -26.23 -37.25 39.43
N SER A 487 -26.96 -37.85 38.50
CA SER A 487 -27.63 -39.18 38.37
C SER A 487 -28.24 -39.25 36.96
N ASP A 488 -28.45 -40.34 36.21
CA ASP A 488 -28.25 -41.81 36.32
C ASP A 488 -28.48 -42.39 34.89
N THR A 489 -28.10 -43.59 34.41
CA THR A 489 -27.30 -44.76 34.88
C THR A 489 -26.84 -45.57 33.64
N ILE A 490 -26.18 -46.74 33.81
CA ILE A 490 -25.83 -47.72 32.76
C ILE A 490 -26.22 -49.13 33.25
N ASP A 491 -26.58 -50.08 32.36
CA ASP A 491 -26.75 -51.50 32.71
C ASP A 491 -25.88 -52.53 31.93
N GLU A 492 -25.79 -53.72 32.52
CA GLU A 492 -24.59 -54.55 32.70
C GLU A 492 -24.17 -55.49 31.53
N GLN A 493 -24.49 -55.22 30.27
CA GLN A 493 -24.12 -56.16 29.18
C GLN A 493 -23.05 -55.68 28.19
N GLY A 494 -22.68 -54.39 28.16
CA GLY A 494 -21.48 -53.90 27.45
C GLY A 494 -21.41 -54.19 25.94
N GLN A 495 -22.47 -54.71 25.33
CA GLN A 495 -22.58 -54.98 23.90
C GLN A 495 -23.34 -53.84 23.24
N ILE A 496 -22.64 -53.05 22.41
CA ILE A 496 -23.28 -52.13 21.48
C ILE A 496 -23.94 -52.97 20.38
N TRP A 497 -25.23 -53.27 20.56
CA TRP A 497 -26.05 -53.82 19.49
C TRP A 497 -26.51 -52.71 18.56
N TRP A 498 -26.22 -52.91 17.28
CA TRP A 498 -26.90 -52.25 16.18
C TRP A 498 -28.41 -52.51 16.25
N ASP A 499 -29.23 -51.47 16.04
CA ASP A 499 -30.38 -51.55 15.12
C ASP A 499 -31.12 -50.20 14.98
N LYS A 500 -30.87 -49.53 13.85
CA LYS A 500 -31.91 -49.11 12.89
C LYS A 500 -31.31 -48.25 11.77
N PHE A 501 -30.80 -48.94 10.75
CA PHE A 501 -30.97 -48.42 9.40
C PHE A 501 -32.46 -48.53 9.02
N TYR A 502 -32.95 -47.69 8.11
CA TYR A 502 -34.31 -47.83 7.59
C TYR A 502 -34.47 -49.21 6.94
N ASN A 503 -35.63 -49.86 7.11
CA ASN A 503 -35.81 -51.26 6.70
C ASN A 503 -35.49 -51.51 5.22
N ASP A 504 -34.93 -52.69 5.00
CA ASP A 504 -34.76 -53.43 3.74
C ASP A 504 -33.69 -53.00 2.71
N GLN A 505 -32.60 -53.79 2.77
CA GLN A 505 -32.05 -54.58 1.66
C GLN A 505 -31.16 -53.91 0.59
N LEU A 506 -29.89 -54.37 0.59
CA LEU A 506 -29.00 -54.59 -0.58
C LEU A 506 -28.40 -53.30 -1.23
N ASN A 507 -27.12 -53.24 -1.65
CA ASN A 507 -26.08 -54.26 -1.77
C ASN A 507 -24.66 -53.66 -2.01
N TYR A 508 -23.60 -54.46 -1.80
CA TYR A 508 -22.21 -54.31 -2.29
C TYR A 508 -21.26 -53.18 -1.81
N SER A 509 -20.54 -53.52 -0.72
CA SER A 509 -19.06 -53.64 -0.63
C SER A 509 -18.10 -52.45 -0.90
N ARG A 510 -17.55 -51.94 0.23
CA ARG A 510 -16.13 -51.53 0.50
C ARG A 510 -15.10 -52.61 0.05
N PRO A 511 -13.76 -52.34 -0.09
CA PRO A 511 -12.89 -51.75 0.95
C PRO A 511 -11.67 -50.86 0.59
N TYR A 512 -11.22 -50.09 1.61
CA TYR A 512 -9.87 -49.65 2.06
C TYR A 512 -8.70 -49.44 1.05
N VAL A 513 -7.66 -48.61 1.28
CA VAL A 513 -6.81 -48.40 2.49
C VAL A 513 -6.18 -46.99 2.49
N ILE A 514 -5.89 -46.44 3.67
CA ILE A 514 -4.97 -45.30 3.88
C ILE A 514 -3.58 -45.85 4.22
N GLU A 515 -2.53 -45.39 3.54
CA GLU A 515 -1.14 -45.76 3.83
C GLU A 515 -0.40 -44.59 4.49
N ILE A 516 0.28 -44.86 5.62
CA ILE A 516 1.16 -43.91 6.32
C ILE A 516 2.60 -44.38 6.16
N VAL A 517 3.45 -43.55 5.57
CA VAL A 517 4.89 -43.84 5.45
C VAL A 517 5.69 -42.94 6.40
N LEU A 518 6.36 -43.55 7.37
CA LEU A 518 7.46 -42.95 8.12
C LEU A 518 8.77 -43.25 7.39
N ILE A 519 9.59 -42.21 7.14
CA ILE A 519 10.99 -42.37 6.74
C ILE A 519 11.88 -41.82 7.86
N THR A 520 12.64 -42.70 8.48
CA THR A 520 13.91 -42.34 9.14
C THR A 520 15.06 -42.71 8.20
N SER A 521 16.10 -41.88 8.15
CA SER A 521 17.39 -42.29 7.57
C SER A 521 18.54 -41.37 8.00
N ARG A 522 19.17 -41.74 9.12
CA ARG A 522 20.61 -42.03 9.13
C ARG A 522 20.83 -43.30 9.96
N PRO A 523 21.92 -44.04 9.69
CA PRO A 523 21.93 -45.49 9.88
C PRO A 523 22.22 -45.90 11.32
N ASP A 524 22.15 -47.23 11.52
CA ASP A 524 22.61 -47.96 12.70
C ASP A 524 21.69 -47.91 13.93
N GLU A 525 20.48 -48.48 13.80
CA GLU A 525 19.87 -49.27 14.89
C GLU A 525 18.79 -50.23 14.36
N THR A 526 18.98 -51.53 14.58
CA THR A 526 17.99 -52.60 14.32
C THR A 526 17.12 -52.84 15.54
N ILE A 527 15.79 -52.91 15.37
CA ILE A 527 14.89 -53.38 16.43
C ILE A 527 14.04 -54.56 15.94
N ASP A 528 13.97 -55.57 16.80
CA ASP A 528 13.38 -56.90 16.64
C ASP A 528 11.84 -56.85 16.63
N VAL A 529 11.19 -57.75 15.89
CA VAL A 529 9.74 -57.78 15.65
C VAL A 529 8.99 -58.79 16.54
N ASN A 530 9.70 -59.49 17.44
CA ASN A 530 9.13 -60.55 18.28
C ASN A 530 8.43 -60.04 19.55
N ALA A 531 7.48 -59.11 19.43
CA ALA A 531 6.60 -58.71 20.53
C ALA A 531 5.25 -58.11 20.06
N ILE A 532 4.26 -58.96 19.76
CA ILE A 532 2.92 -58.96 20.40
C ILE A 532 2.07 -60.14 19.84
N PRO A 533 1.24 -60.83 20.65
CA PRO A 533 0.82 -62.21 20.37
C PRO A 533 -0.68 -62.41 20.08
N GLY A 534 -1.00 -63.50 19.37
CA GLY A 534 -2.37 -63.99 19.07
C GLY A 534 -2.88 -63.47 17.72
N VAL A 535 -3.32 -64.29 16.75
CA VAL A 535 -3.68 -65.73 16.73
C VAL A 535 -3.06 -66.32 15.44
N ASN A 536 -2.11 -67.26 15.51
CA ASN A 536 -2.29 -68.72 15.66
C ASN A 536 -3.10 -69.41 14.54
N ASN A 537 -2.37 -70.04 13.61
CA ASN A 537 -2.77 -71.18 12.75
C ASN A 537 -3.95 -70.93 11.76
N ILE A 538 -3.83 -71.30 10.48
CA ILE A 538 -3.64 -72.69 10.02
C ILE A 538 -2.56 -72.82 8.93
N SER A 539 -1.79 -73.91 9.01
CA SER A 539 -0.81 -74.44 8.06
C SER A 539 -1.45 -74.99 6.79
N ILE A 540 -0.75 -75.21 5.67
CA ILE A 540 0.14 -76.35 5.33
C ILE A 540 0.88 -75.89 4.04
N SER A 541 2.21 -75.85 4.00
CA SER A 541 3.12 -76.87 3.39
C SER A 541 2.80 -77.21 1.90
N ASP A 542 3.75 -77.42 0.98
CA ASP A 542 5.14 -77.82 1.17
C ASP A 542 6.08 -77.46 -0.02
N THR A 543 7.36 -77.21 0.33
CA THR A 543 8.57 -77.80 -0.29
C THR A 543 9.15 -77.30 -1.66
N VAL A 544 10.26 -76.53 -1.54
CA VAL A 544 11.63 -76.75 -2.10
C VAL A 544 11.94 -76.70 -3.63
N GLN A 545 12.74 -75.67 -3.97
CA GLN A 545 13.87 -75.58 -4.94
C GLN A 545 13.76 -75.81 -6.48
N LYS A 546 14.32 -74.78 -7.16
CA LYS A 546 15.33 -74.79 -8.25
C LYS A 546 14.93 -74.76 -9.73
N ASN A 547 15.54 -73.76 -10.40
CA ASN A 547 15.82 -73.61 -11.85
C ASN A 547 14.55 -73.39 -12.71
N VAL A 548 14.52 -72.59 -13.79
CA VAL A 548 15.44 -72.54 -14.96
C VAL A 548 15.40 -71.14 -15.64
N THR A 549 16.51 -70.82 -16.32
CA THR A 549 16.87 -69.68 -17.20
C THR A 549 15.84 -68.92 -18.08
N MET A 550 16.24 -67.66 -18.39
CA MET A 550 16.09 -66.89 -19.65
C MET A 550 14.70 -66.41 -20.12
N ALA A 551 14.46 -65.09 -19.99
CA ALA A 551 14.28 -64.15 -21.12
C ALA A 551 14.22 -62.70 -20.57
N GLY A 552 14.93 -61.72 -21.16
CA GLY A 552 14.81 -60.31 -20.73
C GLY A 552 15.96 -59.34 -21.03
N ASN A 553 17.18 -59.83 -21.31
CA ASN A 553 18.31 -58.96 -21.66
C ASN A 553 18.32 -58.58 -23.15
N LEU A 554 17.40 -57.69 -23.59
CA LEU A 554 17.51 -57.02 -24.89
C LEU A 554 16.81 -55.64 -24.99
N VAL A 555 16.81 -54.85 -23.90
CA VAL A 555 16.33 -53.45 -23.96
C VAL A 555 17.32 -52.45 -23.35
N LEU A 556 18.13 -52.86 -22.36
CA LEU A 556 18.99 -51.96 -21.58
C LEU A 556 20.43 -51.75 -22.11
N LEU A 557 20.68 -52.00 -23.40
CA LEU A 557 22.00 -51.72 -24.03
C LEU A 557 21.94 -50.71 -25.18
N VAL A 558 20.75 -50.40 -25.71
CA VAL A 558 20.60 -49.47 -26.86
C VAL A 558 20.51 -48.00 -26.42
N VAL A 559 19.97 -47.73 -25.23
CA VAL A 559 19.75 -46.35 -24.75
C VAL A 559 21.03 -45.67 -24.25
N VAL A 560 22.00 -46.43 -23.74
CA VAL A 560 23.21 -45.86 -23.10
C VAL A 560 24.30 -45.46 -24.11
N VAL A 561 24.29 -46.03 -25.32
CA VAL A 561 25.31 -45.74 -26.37
C VAL A 561 24.89 -44.59 -27.28
N GLY A 562 23.58 -44.25 -27.35
CA GLY A 562 23.05 -43.27 -28.31
C GLY A 562 23.19 -41.79 -27.95
N ILE A 563 23.66 -41.44 -26.74
CA ILE A 563 23.65 -40.05 -26.23
C ILE A 563 25.05 -39.40 -26.16
N LEU A 564 26.13 -40.17 -26.37
CA LEU A 564 27.52 -39.67 -26.23
C LEU A 564 28.31 -39.49 -27.54
N SER A 565 27.65 -39.62 -28.69
CA SER A 565 28.14 -39.20 -30.02
C SER A 565 26.90 -38.77 -30.81
N ILE A 566 26.76 -37.52 -31.26
CA ILE A 566 27.53 -36.94 -32.38
C ILE A 566 27.68 -35.43 -32.15
N SER A 567 28.92 -34.94 -32.27
CA SER A 567 29.23 -33.53 -32.52
C SER A 567 29.26 -33.26 -34.03
N ASP A 568 29.23 -31.98 -34.39
CA ASP A 568 29.52 -31.40 -35.70
C ASP A 568 28.41 -31.39 -36.77
N GLY A 569 28.00 -30.15 -37.11
CA GLY A 569 27.61 -29.75 -38.46
C GLY A 569 26.12 -29.79 -38.80
N ILE A 570 25.48 -28.61 -38.85
CA ILE A 570 24.79 -28.07 -40.02
C ILE A 570 24.37 -26.60 -39.75
N GLU A 571 24.48 -25.76 -40.78
CA GLU A 571 24.24 -24.32 -40.70
C GLU A 571 22.79 -23.91 -40.46
N THR A 572 22.65 -22.68 -39.94
CA THR A 572 21.38 -22.02 -39.67
C THR A 572 20.59 -21.68 -40.93
N ASP A 573 19.27 -21.86 -40.90
CA ASP A 573 18.38 -20.95 -41.63
C ASP A 573 17.26 -20.42 -40.73
N LYS A 574 16.87 -19.16 -40.94
CA LYS A 574 16.40 -18.27 -39.87
C LYS A 574 14.88 -18.30 -39.67
N PHE A 575 14.40 -19.09 -38.71
CA PHE A 575 13.08 -18.82 -38.11
C PHE A 575 13.15 -17.56 -37.25
N ARG A 576 12.68 -16.45 -37.83
CA ARG A 576 12.69 -15.12 -37.19
C ARG A 576 11.59 -15.07 -36.14
N ALA A 577 11.94 -15.24 -34.86
CA ALA A 577 11.03 -15.03 -33.73
C ALA A 577 10.32 -13.67 -33.87
N PRO A 578 9.05 -13.55 -33.44
CA PRO A 578 8.36 -12.27 -33.41
C PRO A 578 9.16 -11.32 -32.52
N LYS A 579 9.72 -10.26 -33.11
CA LYS A 579 10.51 -9.28 -32.37
C LYS A 579 9.66 -8.73 -31.23
N LEU A 580 10.07 -8.99 -29.99
CA LEU A 580 9.56 -8.28 -28.81
C LEU A 580 9.63 -6.78 -29.11
N LYS A 581 8.51 -6.07 -28.96
CA LYS A 581 8.49 -4.62 -29.16
C LYS A 581 9.44 -4.01 -28.11
N PRO A 582 10.43 -3.19 -28.50
CA PRO A 582 11.36 -2.61 -27.53
C PRO A 582 10.56 -1.76 -26.54
N ARG A 583 10.67 -2.10 -25.25
CA ARG A 583 10.06 -1.31 -24.16
C ARG A 583 10.71 0.07 -24.15
N LYS A 584 9.89 1.11 -23.99
CA LYS A 584 10.32 2.51 -24.02
C LYS A 584 10.30 3.11 -22.62
N TYR A 585 11.26 3.98 -22.34
CA TYR A 585 11.33 4.75 -21.10
C TYR A 585 11.81 6.18 -21.40
N LEU A 586 11.60 7.10 -20.45
CA LEU A 586 12.06 8.48 -20.56
C LEU A 586 13.40 8.66 -19.82
N ALA A 587 14.41 9.22 -20.50
CA ALA A 587 15.67 9.55 -19.86
C ALA A 587 16.37 10.79 -20.46
N ILE A 588 17.18 11.48 -19.65
CA ILE A 588 18.02 12.63 -20.07
C ILE A 588 18.91 12.30 -21.30
N SER A 589 19.39 11.06 -21.36
CA SER A 589 20.18 10.50 -22.46
C SER A 589 19.79 9.05 -22.71
N CYS A 590 19.75 8.65 -23.98
CA CYS A 590 19.65 7.24 -24.37
C CYS A 590 21.04 6.65 -24.55
N ARG A 591 21.19 5.36 -24.26
CA ARG A 591 22.47 4.66 -24.30
C ARG A 591 22.64 3.89 -25.62
N ASN A 592 23.87 3.86 -26.13
CA ASN A 592 24.20 3.12 -27.36
C ASN A 592 24.50 1.64 -27.10
N HIS A 593 24.98 1.32 -25.90
CA HIS A 593 25.36 -0.01 -25.46
C HIS A 593 24.39 -0.52 -24.39
N SER A 594 24.12 -1.83 -24.35
CA SER A 594 23.21 -2.46 -23.38
C SER A 594 23.61 -3.91 -23.15
N ALA A 595 23.49 -4.39 -21.92
CA ALA A 595 23.58 -5.81 -21.55
C ALA A 595 22.83 -6.08 -20.24
N SER A 596 22.54 -7.34 -19.96
CA SER A 596 21.89 -7.80 -18.72
C SER A 596 22.92 -8.07 -17.63
N ILE A 597 22.55 -7.90 -16.36
CA ILE A 597 23.36 -8.32 -15.20
C ILE A 597 23.70 -9.82 -15.22
N THR A 598 22.87 -10.64 -15.87
CA THR A 598 23.13 -12.07 -16.12
C THR A 598 24.37 -12.32 -16.97
N ASP A 599 24.70 -11.39 -17.89
CA ASP A 599 25.83 -11.51 -18.81
C ASP A 599 27.17 -11.32 -18.08
N PHE A 600 27.11 -10.76 -16.86
CA PHE A 600 28.22 -10.60 -15.91
C PHE A 600 28.18 -11.65 -14.78
N GLY A 601 27.39 -12.72 -14.96
CA GLY A 601 27.27 -13.83 -13.99
C GLY A 601 26.29 -13.57 -12.84
N GLY A 602 25.41 -12.57 -12.96
CA GLY A 602 24.38 -12.32 -11.96
C GLY A 602 23.32 -13.42 -11.90
N VAL A 603 22.82 -13.71 -10.70
CA VAL A 603 21.79 -14.72 -10.41
C VAL A 603 20.65 -14.09 -9.59
N GLY A 604 19.44 -14.14 -10.14
CA GLY A 604 18.23 -13.49 -9.60
C GLY A 604 17.43 -14.32 -8.59
N ASP A 605 18.11 -15.13 -7.76
CA ASP A 605 17.49 -16.09 -6.83
C ASP A 605 17.16 -15.53 -5.43
N GLY A 606 17.57 -14.29 -5.14
CA GLY A 606 17.44 -13.62 -3.85
C GLY A 606 18.40 -14.11 -2.76
N LYS A 607 19.46 -14.84 -3.11
CA LYS A 607 20.40 -15.46 -2.16
C LYS A 607 21.86 -15.35 -2.60
N THR A 608 22.13 -15.43 -3.90
CA THR A 608 23.46 -15.30 -4.47
C THR A 608 23.89 -13.83 -4.41
N SER A 609 25.06 -13.55 -3.82
CA SER A 609 25.61 -12.18 -3.79
C SER A 609 26.07 -11.76 -5.19
N ASN A 610 25.35 -10.80 -5.77
CA ASN A 610 25.55 -10.23 -7.10
C ASN A 610 26.57 -9.09 -7.11
N THR A 611 27.16 -8.73 -5.97
CA THR A 611 28.08 -7.59 -5.81
C THR A 611 29.25 -7.65 -6.80
N LYS A 612 29.77 -8.84 -7.10
CA LYS A 612 30.81 -9.06 -8.12
C LYS A 612 30.29 -8.82 -9.54
N ALA A 613 29.08 -9.28 -9.85
CA ALA A 613 28.45 -9.08 -11.16
C ALA A 613 28.16 -7.59 -11.41
N PHE A 614 27.62 -6.86 -10.43
CA PHE A 614 27.40 -5.41 -10.54
C PHE A 614 28.71 -4.63 -10.73
N LYS A 615 29.75 -4.96 -9.96
CA LYS A 615 31.08 -4.32 -10.10
C LYS A 615 31.71 -4.62 -11.46
N ALA A 616 31.66 -5.87 -11.94
CA ALA A 616 32.15 -6.25 -13.27
C ALA A 616 31.37 -5.56 -14.40
N ALA A 617 30.05 -5.45 -14.26
CA ALA A 617 29.18 -4.76 -15.22
C ALA A 617 29.54 -3.27 -15.34
N VAL A 618 29.69 -2.57 -14.21
CA VAL A 618 30.05 -1.14 -14.24
C VAL A 618 31.49 -0.93 -14.74
N GLU A 619 32.44 -1.78 -14.34
CA GLU A 619 33.82 -1.69 -14.85
C GLU A 619 33.87 -1.90 -16.36
N HIS A 620 33.13 -2.89 -16.89
CA HIS A 620 32.95 -3.10 -18.32
C HIS A 620 32.33 -1.86 -18.98
N PHE A 621 31.26 -1.32 -18.39
CA PHE A 621 30.49 -0.24 -19.01
C PHE A 621 31.13 1.15 -18.96
N SER A 622 32.00 1.41 -17.99
CA SER A 622 32.80 2.66 -17.92
C SER A 622 33.58 2.94 -19.20
N LYS A 623 33.97 1.89 -19.93
CA LYS A 623 34.75 1.94 -21.18
C LYS A 623 33.96 2.52 -22.36
N PHE A 624 32.63 2.63 -22.26
CA PHE A 624 31.75 3.15 -23.31
C PHE A 624 31.28 4.60 -23.10
N ALA A 625 31.81 5.31 -22.09
CA ALA A 625 31.47 6.71 -21.83
C ALA A 625 31.58 7.59 -23.08
N ASN A 626 32.69 7.46 -23.82
CA ASN A 626 32.97 8.23 -25.05
C ASN A 626 32.27 7.69 -26.31
N SER A 627 31.52 6.58 -26.25
CA SER A 627 30.80 5.98 -27.39
C SER A 627 29.27 6.09 -27.27
N GLY A 628 28.79 6.98 -26.40
CA GLY A 628 27.36 7.23 -26.17
C GLY A 628 26.77 6.49 -24.96
N GLY A 629 27.63 5.99 -24.07
CA GLY A 629 27.22 5.43 -22.80
C GLY A 629 26.53 4.07 -22.89
N ALA A 630 26.25 3.49 -21.72
CA ALA A 630 25.74 2.13 -21.60
C ALA A 630 24.60 1.96 -20.60
N GLU A 631 23.74 0.98 -20.88
CA GLU A 631 22.64 0.52 -20.05
C GLU A 631 22.93 -0.86 -19.45
N LEU A 632 22.86 -0.97 -18.13
CA LEU A 632 22.82 -2.24 -17.40
C LEU A 632 21.37 -2.55 -17.05
N VAL A 633 20.85 -3.64 -17.62
CA VAL A 633 19.50 -4.13 -17.30
C VAL A 633 19.55 -5.15 -16.18
N VAL A 634 18.72 -4.93 -15.17
CA VAL A 634 18.40 -5.90 -14.12
C VAL A 634 17.03 -6.49 -14.45
N PRO A 635 16.94 -7.73 -14.95
CA PRO A 635 15.66 -8.34 -15.34
C PRO A 635 14.85 -8.79 -14.12
N ALA A 636 13.64 -9.31 -14.36
CA ALA A 636 12.79 -9.85 -13.31
C ALA A 636 13.52 -10.94 -12.49
N GLY A 637 13.42 -10.87 -11.17
CA GLY A 637 14.22 -11.68 -10.24
C GLY A 637 14.58 -10.92 -8.97
N ARG A 638 15.20 -11.61 -8.00
CA ARG A 638 15.66 -11.04 -6.73
C ARG A 638 17.19 -11.02 -6.71
N TRP A 639 17.80 -9.86 -6.59
CA TRP A 639 19.23 -9.63 -6.81
C TRP A 639 19.88 -9.14 -5.53
N LEU A 640 20.30 -10.07 -4.66
CA LEU A 640 21.03 -9.76 -3.43
C LEU A 640 22.39 -9.16 -3.76
N THR A 641 22.74 -8.02 -3.17
CA THR A 641 24.02 -7.33 -3.39
C THR A 641 24.35 -6.42 -2.20
N GLY A 642 25.63 -6.24 -1.92
CA GLY A 642 26.13 -5.09 -1.18
C GLY A 642 26.48 -3.93 -2.10
N SER A 643 27.22 -2.95 -1.58
CA SER A 643 27.49 -1.70 -2.27
C SER A 643 28.23 -1.87 -3.60
N PHE A 644 27.73 -1.20 -4.62
CA PHE A 644 28.40 -1.02 -5.90
C PHE A 644 28.35 0.44 -6.35
N ASN A 645 29.40 0.85 -7.07
CA ASN A 645 29.54 2.22 -7.57
C ASN A 645 29.00 2.30 -8.99
N LEU A 646 28.38 3.42 -9.36
CA LEU A 646 28.02 3.78 -10.73
C LEU A 646 29.18 4.46 -11.47
N THR A 647 29.02 4.67 -12.77
CA THR A 647 29.96 5.38 -13.66
C THR A 647 29.23 6.44 -14.50
N SER A 648 29.96 7.33 -15.17
CA SER A 648 29.39 8.38 -16.03
C SER A 648 28.82 7.80 -17.32
N TYR A 649 27.84 8.49 -17.91
CA TYR A 649 27.12 8.09 -19.13
C TYR A 649 26.47 6.70 -19.00
N PHE A 650 25.87 6.46 -17.83
CA PHE A 650 25.37 5.14 -17.44
C PHE A 650 23.85 5.17 -17.18
N THR A 651 23.19 4.05 -17.49
CA THR A 651 21.80 3.79 -17.09
C THR A 651 21.74 2.48 -16.33
N LEU A 652 21.32 2.50 -15.06
CA LEU A 652 20.86 1.32 -14.36
C LEU A 652 19.35 1.19 -14.60
N PHE A 653 18.92 0.13 -15.30
CA PHE A 653 17.53 -0.11 -15.66
C PHE A 653 16.96 -1.33 -14.94
N LEU A 654 16.00 -1.13 -14.03
CA LEU A 654 15.31 -2.23 -13.35
C LEU A 654 14.03 -2.59 -14.11
N ALA A 655 13.94 -3.82 -14.58
CA ALA A 655 12.75 -4.34 -15.24
C ALA A 655 11.56 -4.48 -14.26
N GLU A 656 10.38 -4.65 -14.84
CA GLU A 656 9.17 -5.03 -14.11
C GLU A 656 9.41 -6.36 -13.38
N GLY A 657 9.15 -6.42 -12.07
CA GLY A 657 9.43 -7.59 -11.25
C GLY A 657 10.91 -7.81 -10.89
N ALA A 658 11.80 -6.87 -11.21
CA ALA A 658 13.17 -6.85 -10.67
C ALA A 658 13.16 -6.32 -9.23
N VAL A 659 13.86 -6.98 -8.32
CA VAL A 659 14.04 -6.55 -6.93
C VAL A 659 15.52 -6.60 -6.58
N ILE A 660 16.18 -5.45 -6.46
CA ILE A 660 17.52 -5.38 -5.84
C ILE A 660 17.33 -5.47 -4.33
N LEU A 661 18.13 -6.32 -3.68
CA LEU A 661 18.09 -6.55 -2.24
C LEU A 661 19.43 -6.13 -1.63
N GLY A 662 19.41 -5.18 -0.68
CA GLY A 662 20.57 -4.81 0.12
C GLY A 662 20.95 -5.95 1.06
N THR A 663 22.21 -6.40 1.00
CA THR A 663 22.66 -7.50 1.87
C THR A 663 22.73 -7.08 3.34
N GLU A 664 22.33 -7.99 4.23
CA GLU A 664 22.41 -7.80 5.68
C GLU A 664 23.84 -8.00 6.21
N ASP A 665 24.80 -8.51 5.41
CA ASP A 665 26.20 -8.65 5.80
C ASP A 665 26.93 -7.28 5.78
N PRO A 666 27.32 -6.70 6.93
CA PRO A 666 27.98 -5.39 6.97
C PRO A 666 29.35 -5.35 6.27
N SER A 667 29.99 -6.50 6.04
CA SER A 667 31.29 -6.58 5.37
C SER A 667 31.22 -6.29 3.86
N GLU A 668 30.03 -6.42 3.25
CA GLU A 668 29.78 -6.04 1.86
C GLU A 668 29.49 -4.54 1.66
N TRP A 669 29.44 -3.76 2.75
CA TRP A 669 29.29 -2.30 2.74
C TRP A 669 30.65 -1.67 3.09
N PRO A 670 31.42 -1.17 2.10
CA PRO A 670 32.75 -0.65 2.35
C PRO A 670 32.69 0.68 3.12
N LEU A 671 33.69 0.91 3.97
CA LEU A 671 33.85 2.19 4.64
C LEU A 671 34.42 3.24 3.69
N ILE A 672 33.83 4.42 3.69
CA ILE A 672 34.24 5.62 2.96
C ILE A 672 34.34 6.81 3.93
N SER A 673 35.00 7.90 3.51
CA SER A 673 35.09 9.11 4.33
C SER A 673 33.71 9.72 4.62
N VAL A 674 33.60 10.37 5.78
CA VAL A 674 32.47 11.25 6.09
C VAL A 674 32.40 12.42 5.09
N LEU A 675 31.22 13.02 4.95
CA LEU A 675 31.06 14.18 4.08
C LEU A 675 31.90 15.36 4.60
N PRO A 676 32.67 16.07 3.74
CA PRO A 676 33.47 17.21 4.16
C PRO A 676 32.67 18.30 4.87
N SER A 677 31.39 18.47 4.52
CA SER A 677 30.49 19.45 5.13
C SER A 677 29.86 19.00 6.46
N TYR A 678 30.16 17.81 6.99
CA TYR A 678 29.55 17.27 8.23
C TYR A 678 30.55 17.08 9.39
N GLY A 679 31.86 17.04 9.11
CA GLY A 679 32.93 16.86 10.10
C GLY A 679 33.06 15.46 10.70
N ARG A 680 31.93 14.82 11.03
CA ARG A 680 31.82 13.47 11.57
C ARG A 680 30.70 12.67 10.89
N GLY A 681 30.57 11.41 11.27
CA GLY A 681 29.40 10.61 10.93
C GLY A 681 28.15 11.06 11.71
N ARG A 682 26.98 10.97 11.05
CA ARG A 682 25.67 11.36 11.60
C ARG A 682 25.23 10.47 12.75
N ASP A 683 25.21 9.14 12.57
CA ASP A 683 24.75 8.23 13.63
C ASP A 683 25.84 7.90 14.65
N ALA A 684 27.11 7.95 14.22
CA ALA A 684 28.26 7.53 15.04
C ALA A 684 29.50 8.36 14.69
N PRO A 685 30.43 8.59 15.63
CA PRO A 685 31.65 9.37 15.38
C PRO A 685 32.47 8.83 14.19
N GLY A 686 32.51 7.50 14.03
CA GLY A 686 33.07 6.83 12.86
C GLY A 686 34.57 6.98 12.63
N ASN A 687 35.28 7.71 13.50
CA ASN A 687 36.68 8.11 13.32
C ASN A 687 36.97 8.68 11.92
N GLY A 688 36.06 9.52 11.40
CA GLY A 688 36.14 10.10 10.05
C GLY A 688 35.63 9.20 8.91
N SER A 689 35.03 8.04 9.22
CA SER A 689 34.50 7.07 8.25
C SER A 689 33.01 6.75 8.47
N ARG A 690 32.34 6.30 7.40
CA ARG A 690 30.94 5.84 7.36
C ARG A 690 30.78 4.68 6.37
N TYR A 691 29.68 3.94 6.43
CA TYR A 691 29.36 2.97 5.39
C TYR A 691 28.96 3.65 4.07
N SER A 692 29.40 3.10 2.94
CA SER A 692 28.98 3.50 1.59
C SER A 692 27.50 3.19 1.35
N ALA A 693 26.84 3.97 0.49
CA ALA A 693 25.48 3.64 0.04
C ALA A 693 25.42 2.30 -0.74
N LEU A 694 24.22 1.72 -0.86
CA LEU A 694 23.98 0.50 -1.65
C LEU A 694 24.26 0.75 -3.14
N ILE A 695 23.71 1.85 -3.65
CA ILE A 695 24.01 2.37 -4.99
C ILE A 695 24.73 3.71 -4.79
N TYR A 696 26.04 3.71 -5.00
CA TYR A 696 26.91 4.86 -4.74
C TYR A 696 27.43 5.47 -6.05
N GLY A 697 27.72 6.77 -6.05
CA GLY A 697 28.39 7.43 -7.18
C GLY A 697 29.10 8.70 -6.74
N THR A 698 30.24 9.02 -7.36
CA THR A 698 30.95 10.27 -7.10
C THR A 698 31.65 10.79 -8.36
N ASN A 699 31.65 12.11 -8.56
CA ASN A 699 32.25 12.77 -9.73
C ASN A 699 31.68 12.26 -11.07
N LEU A 700 30.37 11.99 -11.10
CA LEU A 700 29.71 11.41 -12.26
C LEU A 700 29.07 12.47 -13.17
N THR A 701 28.82 12.08 -14.40
CA THR A 701 28.14 12.94 -15.39
C THR A 701 27.19 12.10 -16.22
N ASP A 702 25.95 12.56 -16.40
CA ASP A 702 24.90 11.86 -17.17
C ASP A 702 24.65 10.44 -16.63
N VAL A 703 23.95 10.35 -15.50
CA VAL A 703 23.62 9.09 -14.80
C VAL A 703 22.12 8.95 -14.66
N VAL A 704 21.61 7.77 -15.00
CA VAL A 704 20.18 7.43 -14.91
C VAL A 704 20.00 6.17 -14.08
N VAL A 705 19.13 6.21 -13.07
CA VAL A 705 18.67 5.05 -12.31
C VAL A 705 17.16 4.99 -12.46
N THR A 706 16.65 4.05 -13.26
CA THR A 706 15.24 4.04 -13.66
C THR A 706 14.70 2.63 -13.82
N GLY A 707 13.38 2.47 -13.95
CA GLY A 707 12.81 1.17 -14.27
C GLY A 707 11.39 1.20 -14.81
N ASN A 708 10.79 0.01 -14.93
CA ASN A 708 9.35 -0.20 -15.10
C ASN A 708 8.72 -0.52 -13.75
N ASN A 709 8.83 0.40 -12.78
CA ASN A 709 8.50 0.16 -11.37
C ASN A 709 9.24 -1.06 -10.75
N GLY A 710 10.52 -1.20 -11.08
CA GLY A 710 11.39 -2.14 -10.38
C GLY A 710 11.67 -1.70 -8.94
N THR A 711 11.99 -2.66 -8.08
CA THR A 711 12.14 -2.44 -6.64
C THR A 711 13.60 -2.41 -6.21
N ILE A 712 13.94 -1.50 -5.31
CA ILE A 712 15.17 -1.55 -4.50
C ILE A 712 14.72 -1.63 -3.04
N ASP A 713 15.07 -2.72 -2.36
CA ASP A 713 14.77 -2.95 -0.94
C ASP A 713 16.09 -3.00 -0.16
N GLY A 714 16.30 -2.02 0.73
CA GLY A 714 17.54 -1.85 1.47
C GLY A 714 17.74 -2.82 2.62
N GLN A 715 16.73 -3.64 2.97
CA GLN A 715 16.73 -4.54 4.14
C GLN A 715 17.21 -3.86 5.43
N GLY A 716 16.75 -2.62 5.66
CA GLY A 716 17.26 -1.70 6.68
C GLY A 716 17.18 -2.16 8.14
N GLN A 717 16.41 -3.20 8.46
CA GLN A 717 16.15 -3.64 9.84
C GLN A 717 17.42 -3.89 10.67
N ILE A 718 18.44 -4.53 10.09
CA ILE A 718 19.71 -4.77 10.80
C ILE A 718 20.40 -3.47 11.24
N TRP A 719 20.22 -2.40 10.47
CA TRP A 719 20.83 -1.10 10.70
C TRP A 719 20.04 -0.29 11.72
N TRP A 720 18.70 -0.39 11.69
CA TRP A 720 17.82 0.22 12.69
C TRP A 720 18.00 -0.44 14.07
N ASP A 721 18.05 -1.76 14.15
CA ASP A 721 18.33 -2.49 15.39
C ASP A 721 19.69 -2.07 15.98
N LYS A 722 20.72 -1.93 15.16
CA LYS A 722 22.03 -1.43 15.60
C LYS A 722 21.98 0.01 16.08
N PHE A 723 21.17 0.86 15.46
CA PHE A 723 20.97 2.25 15.88
C PHE A 723 20.32 2.32 17.27
N HIS A 724 19.19 1.64 17.47
CA HIS A 724 18.46 1.67 18.75
C HIS A 724 19.20 1.05 19.93
N ASN A 725 20.13 0.12 19.67
CA ASN A 725 20.93 -0.54 20.70
C ASN A 725 22.30 0.13 20.91
N ASP A 726 22.56 1.31 20.32
CA ASP A 726 23.84 2.04 20.36
C ASP A 726 25.05 1.18 19.89
N GLN A 727 24.83 0.27 18.92
CA GLN A 727 25.82 -0.68 18.40
C GLN A 727 26.52 -0.22 17.12
N LEU A 728 26.34 1.05 16.72
CA LEU A 728 26.93 1.61 15.52
C LEU A 728 28.33 2.20 15.79
N ASN A 729 29.36 1.56 15.24
CA ASN A 729 30.71 2.13 15.20
C ASN A 729 30.88 3.21 14.11
N TYR A 730 30.03 3.16 13.07
CA TYR A 730 30.07 4.02 11.88
C TYR A 730 28.65 4.42 11.49
N THR A 731 28.49 5.56 10.81
CA THR A 731 27.18 5.97 10.27
C THR A 731 26.65 4.95 9.27
N ARG A 732 25.36 4.65 9.37
CA ARG A 732 24.67 3.67 8.54
C ARG A 732 24.82 4.01 7.05
N PRO A 733 24.73 3.00 6.16
CA PRO A 733 24.68 3.27 4.74
C PRO A 733 23.39 3.99 4.35
N TYR A 734 23.40 4.63 3.19
CA TYR A 734 22.19 5.13 2.52
C TYR A 734 21.80 4.18 1.39
N MET A 735 20.61 4.31 0.81
CA MET A 735 20.21 3.43 -0.28
C MET A 735 20.74 3.92 -1.64
N ILE A 736 20.51 5.18 -2.03
CA ILE A 736 21.10 5.79 -3.24
C ILE A 736 21.81 7.08 -2.84
N GLU A 737 23.11 7.20 -3.13
CA GLU A 737 23.89 8.41 -2.85
C GLU A 737 24.79 8.78 -4.03
N ILE A 738 24.68 10.03 -4.51
CA ILE A 738 25.39 10.52 -5.70
C ILE A 738 26.05 11.87 -5.37
N LEU A 739 27.38 11.90 -5.37
CA LEU A 739 28.18 13.05 -4.92
C LEU A 739 28.86 13.77 -6.09
N PHE A 740 29.04 15.09 -6.00
CA PHE A 740 29.84 15.89 -6.95
C PHE A 740 29.51 15.64 -8.44
N SER A 741 28.23 15.44 -8.77
CA SER A 741 27.81 14.93 -10.08
C SER A 741 26.91 15.90 -10.85
N ASP A 742 26.88 15.78 -12.17
CA ASP A 742 26.05 16.60 -13.07
C ASP A 742 25.13 15.75 -13.95
N ARG A 743 23.89 16.20 -14.18
CA ARG A 743 22.86 15.50 -14.96
C ARG A 743 22.55 14.11 -14.37
N VAL A 744 21.83 14.11 -13.26
CA VAL A 744 21.42 12.89 -12.53
C VAL A 744 19.91 12.70 -12.66
N GLN A 745 19.46 11.50 -13.00
CA GLN A 745 18.05 11.13 -13.04
C GLN A 745 17.79 9.88 -12.19
N ILE A 746 16.81 9.94 -11.30
CA ILE A 746 16.32 8.79 -10.51
C ILE A 746 14.81 8.72 -10.68
N SER A 747 14.26 7.67 -11.31
CA SER A 747 12.84 7.70 -11.70
C SER A 747 12.12 6.36 -11.89
N ASN A 748 10.80 6.32 -11.64
CA ASN A 748 9.93 5.17 -11.94
C ASN A 748 10.35 3.88 -11.21
N LEU A 749 10.58 3.98 -9.90
CA LEU A 749 11.06 2.90 -9.03
C LEU A 749 10.25 2.84 -7.73
N THR A 750 10.15 1.63 -7.17
CA THR A 750 9.68 1.39 -5.81
C THR A 750 10.89 1.20 -4.88
N LEU A 751 10.93 1.96 -3.78
CA LEU A 751 12.09 2.10 -2.90
C LEU A 751 11.67 1.73 -1.47
N LEU A 752 12.26 0.69 -0.90
CA LEU A 752 11.79 0.07 0.34
C LEU A 752 12.90 -0.01 1.40
N ASN A 753 12.53 0.18 2.67
CA ASN A 753 13.32 -0.18 3.85
C ASN A 753 14.80 0.25 3.79
N SER A 754 15.07 1.52 3.48
CA SER A 754 16.45 2.02 3.48
C SER A 754 17.08 1.92 4.88
N PRO A 755 18.36 1.55 5.00
CA PRO A 755 19.09 1.55 6.28
C PRO A 755 19.09 2.92 7.00
N SER A 756 19.05 4.01 6.24
CA SER A 756 18.84 5.39 6.67
C SER A 756 18.24 6.18 5.49
N TRP A 757 18.81 7.29 5.04
CA TRP A 757 18.29 8.12 3.94
C TRP A 757 18.12 7.33 2.63
N PHE A 758 17.02 7.57 1.92
CA PHE A 758 16.67 6.85 0.70
C PHE A 758 17.40 7.38 -0.54
N VAL A 759 17.28 8.68 -0.82
CA VAL A 759 17.83 9.31 -2.05
C VAL A 759 18.59 10.59 -1.71
N HIS A 760 19.92 10.48 -1.64
CA HIS A 760 20.82 11.54 -1.17
C HIS A 760 21.79 12.02 -2.27
N PRO A 761 21.35 12.92 -3.17
CA PRO A 761 22.28 13.67 -4.01
C PRO A 761 23.01 14.74 -3.19
N VAL A 762 24.35 14.81 -3.35
CA VAL A 762 25.22 15.73 -2.59
C VAL A 762 26.14 16.51 -3.54
N TYR A 763 26.31 17.81 -3.34
CA TYR A 763 27.20 18.68 -4.14
C TYR A 763 26.96 18.58 -5.66
N SER A 764 25.74 18.27 -6.07
CA SER A 764 25.39 17.83 -7.43
C SER A 764 24.47 18.82 -8.14
N SER A 765 24.41 18.74 -9.47
CA SER A 765 23.63 19.68 -10.28
C SER A 765 22.83 19.03 -11.41
N ASN A 766 21.77 19.73 -11.84
CA ASN A 766 20.86 19.31 -12.91
C ASN A 766 20.22 17.93 -12.62
N ILE A 767 19.42 17.88 -11.56
CA ILE A 767 18.93 16.64 -10.96
C ILE A 767 17.42 16.48 -11.20
N ILE A 768 16.99 15.31 -11.66
CA ILE A 768 15.57 14.94 -11.78
C ILE A 768 15.29 13.72 -10.90
N ILE A 769 14.37 13.85 -9.96
CA ILE A 769 13.85 12.76 -9.14
C ILE A 769 12.35 12.67 -9.39
N LYS A 770 11.87 11.61 -10.05
CA LYS A 770 10.51 11.58 -10.59
C LYS A 770 9.80 10.23 -10.53
N GLY A 771 8.54 10.21 -10.07
CA GLY A 771 7.73 8.98 -10.13
C GLY A 771 8.24 7.87 -9.21
N LEU A 772 8.70 8.23 -8.00
CA LEU A 772 9.15 7.27 -7.00
C LEU A 772 8.02 6.91 -6.04
N ARG A 773 7.91 5.63 -5.67
CA ARG A 773 7.16 5.15 -4.49
C ARG A 773 8.17 4.78 -3.41
N ILE A 774 8.30 5.61 -2.39
CA ILE A 774 9.19 5.40 -1.24
C ILE A 774 8.36 4.92 -0.05
N VAL A 775 8.76 3.82 0.58
CA VAL A 775 8.07 3.29 1.77
C VAL A 775 9.07 2.74 2.78
N ALA A 776 9.01 3.25 4.01
CA ALA A 776 9.61 2.64 5.20
C ALA A 776 8.58 2.54 6.35
N PRO A 777 8.75 1.62 7.30
CA PRO A 777 8.00 1.64 8.57
C PRO A 777 8.22 2.97 9.32
N TYR A 778 7.20 3.49 10.01
CA TYR A 778 7.33 4.76 10.74
C TYR A 778 8.30 4.71 11.92
N ASN A 779 8.61 5.87 12.49
CA ASN A 779 9.32 5.98 13.77
C ASN A 779 8.53 5.20 14.87
N PRO A 780 9.18 4.59 15.87
CA PRO A 780 10.62 4.44 16.02
C PRO A 780 11.26 3.39 15.12
N VAL A 781 10.51 2.50 14.43
CA VAL A 781 11.07 1.34 13.70
C VAL A 781 12.20 1.68 12.74
N SER A 782 12.03 2.72 11.93
CA SER A 782 13.04 3.12 10.95
C SER A 782 13.49 4.58 11.22
N PRO A 783 14.51 4.76 12.08
CA PRO A 783 14.99 6.09 12.43
C PRO A 783 15.76 6.69 11.26
N ASN A 784 15.51 7.97 10.93
CA ASN A 784 16.23 8.72 9.89
C ASN A 784 16.19 8.04 8.52
N THR A 785 14.98 7.64 8.11
CA THR A 785 14.68 7.13 6.76
C THR A 785 14.10 8.22 5.87
N ASP A 786 14.70 9.41 5.92
CA ASP A 786 14.38 10.57 5.09
C ASP A 786 14.22 10.14 3.61
N GLY A 787 13.19 10.66 2.95
CA GLY A 787 12.76 10.18 1.63
C GLY A 787 13.65 10.67 0.48
N ILE A 788 13.81 11.99 0.38
CA ILE A 788 14.66 12.63 -0.64
C ILE A 788 15.42 13.79 -0.01
N ASP A 789 16.74 13.77 -0.14
CA ASP A 789 17.67 14.63 0.60
C ASP A 789 18.59 15.43 -0.34
N PRO A 790 18.13 16.56 -0.94
CA PRO A 790 19.02 17.42 -1.70
C PRO A 790 19.98 18.15 -0.76
N ASP A 791 21.24 17.71 -0.70
CA ASP A 791 22.30 18.34 0.10
C ASP A 791 23.29 19.11 -0.81
N SER A 792 23.44 20.41 -0.56
CA SER A 792 24.35 21.28 -1.32
C SER A 792 24.15 21.21 -2.85
N CYS A 793 22.91 21.02 -3.32
CA CYS A 793 22.58 20.71 -4.72
C CYS A 793 22.03 21.91 -5.51
N THR A 794 22.30 21.99 -6.81
CA THR A 794 21.83 23.11 -7.66
C THR A 794 20.96 22.66 -8.84
N ASN A 795 19.84 23.35 -9.08
CA ASN A 795 18.95 23.11 -10.23
C ASN A 795 18.35 21.68 -10.21
N THR A 796 17.48 21.44 -9.23
CA THR A 796 16.90 20.13 -8.89
C THR A 796 15.38 20.14 -9.04
N LEU A 797 14.82 19.07 -9.60
CA LEU A 797 13.39 18.81 -9.73
C LEU A 797 13.01 17.53 -8.97
N ILE A 798 12.07 17.63 -8.03
CA ILE A 798 11.40 16.50 -7.39
C ILE A 798 9.93 16.52 -7.83
N GLU A 799 9.45 15.46 -8.48
CA GLU A 799 8.16 15.50 -9.17
C GLU A 799 7.38 14.17 -9.15
N ASP A 800 6.05 14.23 -9.02
CA ASP A 800 5.16 13.05 -9.15
C ASP A 800 5.52 11.89 -8.20
N CYS A 801 5.99 12.20 -6.98
CA CYS A 801 6.48 11.20 -6.02
C CYS A 801 5.47 10.91 -4.89
N TYR A 802 5.53 9.69 -4.39
CA TYR A 802 4.74 9.21 -3.27
C TYR A 802 5.69 8.68 -2.18
N ILE A 803 5.58 9.18 -0.94
CA ILE A 803 6.57 8.96 0.12
C ILE A 803 5.92 8.63 1.47
N GLU A 804 6.23 7.46 2.02
CA GLU A 804 6.10 7.12 3.44
C GLU A 804 7.49 7.05 4.06
N SER A 805 7.74 7.86 5.08
CA SER A 805 9.04 7.94 5.75
C SER A 805 8.91 7.82 7.27
N GLY A 806 9.92 7.23 7.92
CA GLY A 806 10.11 7.27 9.37
C GLY A 806 10.75 8.57 9.88
N ASP A 807 11.13 9.47 8.96
CA ASP A 807 11.61 10.83 9.21
C ASP A 807 11.06 11.79 8.12
N ASP A 808 11.78 12.85 7.73
CA ASP A 808 11.28 13.86 6.79
C ASP A 808 11.07 13.30 5.34
N CYS A 809 9.93 13.59 4.69
CA CYS A 809 9.66 13.11 3.32
C CYS A 809 10.58 13.75 2.27
N VAL A 810 10.79 15.07 2.34
CA VAL A 810 11.79 15.80 1.56
C VAL A 810 12.58 16.67 2.52
N ALA A 811 13.88 16.43 2.63
CA ALA A 811 14.76 17.09 3.60
C ALA A 811 15.90 17.84 2.89
N VAL A 812 15.71 19.14 2.72
CA VAL A 812 16.67 20.01 2.02
C VAL A 812 17.80 20.38 2.98
N LYS A 813 19.05 20.09 2.59
CA LYS A 813 20.25 20.23 3.43
C LYS A 813 21.39 20.95 2.69
N SER A 814 22.44 21.32 3.40
CA SER A 814 23.71 21.89 2.89
C SER A 814 24.82 21.88 3.95
N GLY A 815 24.99 20.76 4.66
CA GLY A 815 26.06 20.58 5.65
C GLY A 815 25.84 21.22 7.02
N TRP A 816 26.77 20.97 7.94
CA TRP A 816 26.61 21.12 9.39
C TRP A 816 27.70 22.00 10.01
N ASP A 817 27.27 23.08 10.67
CA ASP A 817 28.08 24.04 11.43
C ASP A 817 29.34 24.50 10.68
N GLN A 818 30.49 24.60 11.36
CA GLN A 818 31.75 25.08 10.80
C GLN A 818 32.21 24.30 9.56
N TYR A 819 31.83 23.03 9.43
CA TYR A 819 32.15 22.20 8.27
C TYR A 819 31.32 22.57 7.05
N GLY A 820 30.01 22.78 7.23
CA GLY A 820 29.14 23.29 6.17
C GLY A 820 29.50 24.72 5.75
N ILE A 821 29.84 25.58 6.71
CA ILE A 821 30.34 26.94 6.46
C ILE A 821 31.65 26.90 5.64
N ALA A 822 32.59 26.01 5.99
CA ALA A 822 33.88 25.89 5.30
C ALA A 822 33.75 25.35 3.87
N VAL A 823 32.76 24.49 3.59
CA VAL A 823 32.45 24.03 2.23
C VAL A 823 31.70 25.11 1.44
N GLY A 824 30.78 25.85 2.09
CA GLY A 824 30.15 27.05 1.52
C GLY A 824 29.27 26.81 0.29
N MET A 825 28.77 25.59 0.10
CA MET A 825 27.92 25.23 -1.04
C MET A 825 26.43 25.17 -0.61
N PRO A 826 25.56 26.03 -1.15
CA PRO A 826 24.14 25.99 -0.82
C PRO A 826 23.37 24.94 -1.62
N THR A 827 22.21 24.51 -1.11
CA THR A 827 21.16 23.96 -1.99
C THR A 827 20.37 25.10 -2.60
N THR A 828 20.27 25.15 -3.93
CA THR A 828 19.54 26.23 -4.61
C THR A 828 18.88 25.85 -5.93
N LYS A 829 17.83 26.59 -6.32
CA LYS A 829 16.99 26.32 -7.51
C LYS A 829 16.39 24.91 -7.42
N LEU A 830 15.62 24.69 -6.36
CA LEU A 830 14.91 23.43 -6.10
C LEU A 830 13.42 23.62 -6.40
N LEU A 831 12.87 22.82 -7.30
CA LEU A 831 11.42 22.70 -7.50
C LEU A 831 10.93 21.35 -6.97
N VAL A 832 9.94 21.38 -6.08
CA VAL A 832 9.22 20.19 -5.59
C VAL A 832 7.76 20.33 -6.00
N ARG A 833 7.19 19.38 -6.75
CA ARG A 833 5.76 19.44 -7.07
C ARG A 833 5.04 18.13 -7.28
N ARG A 834 3.74 18.10 -6.98
CA ARG A 834 2.88 16.91 -7.07
C ARG A 834 3.47 15.74 -6.29
N VAL A 835 3.72 16.00 -5.01
CA VAL A 835 4.25 15.01 -4.05
C VAL A 835 3.20 14.73 -2.98
N THR A 836 2.99 13.45 -2.69
CA THR A 836 2.18 12.98 -1.56
C THR A 836 3.10 12.40 -0.49
N CYS A 837 2.94 12.85 0.76
CA CYS A 837 3.80 12.48 1.88
C CYS A 837 3.01 12.03 3.11
N VAL A 838 3.46 10.92 3.72
CA VAL A 838 3.15 10.52 5.09
C VAL A 838 4.44 10.47 5.92
N SER A 839 4.51 11.30 6.95
CA SER A 839 5.58 11.30 7.96
C SER A 839 5.01 11.64 9.35
N PRO A 840 4.50 10.64 10.10
CA PRO A 840 3.83 10.88 11.38
C PRO A 840 4.68 11.58 12.43
N ASP A 841 6.00 11.52 12.29
CA ASP A 841 6.98 12.04 13.26
C ASP A 841 7.90 13.14 12.76
N SER A 842 7.78 13.52 11.50
CA SER A 842 8.63 14.55 10.88
C SER A 842 7.86 15.36 9.84
N ALA A 843 8.55 15.96 8.87
CA ALA A 843 7.97 16.94 7.96
C ALA A 843 7.54 16.37 6.61
N GLY A 844 6.58 17.06 5.98
CA GLY A 844 6.35 16.98 4.54
C GLY A 844 7.53 17.58 3.76
N ILE A 845 7.83 18.85 4.05
CA ILE A 845 9.04 19.54 3.59
C ILE A 845 9.84 19.99 4.82
N ALA A 846 11.07 19.52 4.96
CA ALA A 846 12.05 20.02 5.91
C ALA A 846 13.15 20.83 5.24
N LEU A 847 13.53 21.93 5.89
CA LEU A 847 14.65 22.79 5.55
C LEU A 847 15.62 22.76 6.75
N GLY A 848 16.78 22.13 6.58
CA GLY A 848 17.73 21.83 7.66
C GLY A 848 17.50 20.49 8.38
N SER A 849 18.17 20.21 9.51
CA SER A 849 18.89 21.19 10.34
C SER A 849 20.28 21.55 9.81
N GLU A 850 20.82 20.70 8.96
CA GLU A 850 22.12 20.77 8.34
C GLU A 850 21.99 21.67 7.12
N MET A 851 22.08 23.00 7.29
CA MET A 851 21.87 23.99 6.24
C MET A 851 23.00 25.02 6.11
N SER A 852 24.16 24.73 6.71
CA SER A 852 25.22 25.70 7.01
C SER A 852 25.92 26.30 5.79
N GLY A 853 25.89 25.62 4.63
CA GLY A 853 26.30 26.16 3.32
C GLY A 853 25.24 27.07 2.66
N GLY A 854 24.00 27.06 3.17
CA GLY A 854 22.87 27.88 2.72
C GLY A 854 21.77 27.08 2.00
N ILE A 855 20.53 27.56 2.06
CA ILE A 855 19.39 27.05 1.28
C ILE A 855 18.67 28.28 0.67
N GLN A 856 18.50 28.30 -0.66
CA GLN A 856 17.92 29.45 -1.37
C GLN A 856 17.15 29.10 -2.64
N ASP A 857 16.05 29.78 -2.95
CA ASP A 857 15.24 29.56 -4.17
C ASP A 857 14.68 28.12 -4.20
N VAL A 858 13.88 27.83 -3.16
CA VAL A 858 13.13 26.58 -3.00
C VAL A 858 11.67 26.85 -3.31
N ARG A 859 11.16 26.21 -4.36
CA ARG A 859 9.79 26.37 -4.87
C ARG A 859 9.04 25.06 -4.64
N VAL A 860 7.92 25.11 -3.93
CA VAL A 860 7.05 23.96 -3.68
C VAL A 860 5.66 24.28 -4.19
N GLU A 861 5.08 23.40 -5.02
CA GLU A 861 3.69 23.55 -5.47
C GLU A 861 2.93 22.22 -5.57
N ASP A 862 1.62 22.24 -5.35
CA ASP A 862 0.76 21.06 -5.47
C ASP A 862 1.22 19.89 -4.57
N PHE A 863 1.38 20.15 -3.27
CA PHE A 863 1.90 19.17 -2.30
C PHE A 863 0.79 18.70 -1.35
N THR A 864 0.70 17.38 -1.11
CA THR A 864 -0.26 16.79 -0.17
C THR A 864 0.47 16.15 1.02
N ALA A 865 0.30 16.70 2.21
CA ALA A 865 0.80 16.12 3.46
C ALA A 865 -0.32 15.41 4.23
N ILE A 866 -0.02 14.22 4.73
CA ILE A 866 -1.00 13.25 5.19
C ILE A 866 -0.54 12.66 6.52
N ASN A 867 -1.32 12.82 7.60
CA ASN A 867 -0.98 12.25 8.91
C ASN A 867 0.48 12.57 9.29
N THR A 868 0.85 13.85 9.17
CA THR A 868 2.25 14.30 9.17
C THR A 868 2.51 15.27 10.33
N GLN A 869 3.69 15.19 10.98
CA GLN A 869 3.97 16.00 12.16
C GLN A 869 4.05 17.50 11.83
N ALA A 870 4.74 17.87 10.77
CA ALA A 870 4.84 19.25 10.29
C ALA A 870 4.58 19.32 8.78
N GLY A 871 3.71 20.21 8.32
CA GLY A 871 3.54 20.44 6.87
C GLY A 871 4.85 20.94 6.28
N VAL A 872 5.29 22.09 6.77
CA VAL A 872 6.60 22.68 6.45
C VAL A 872 7.39 22.92 7.74
N ARG A 873 8.65 22.53 7.75
CA ARG A 873 9.53 22.58 8.93
C ARG A 873 10.86 23.26 8.61
N ILE A 874 11.25 24.27 9.39
CA ILE A 874 12.57 24.91 9.31
C ILE A 874 13.31 24.67 10.62
N LYS A 875 14.48 24.05 10.56
CA LYS A 875 15.28 23.61 11.73
C LYS A 875 16.64 24.31 11.71
N THR A 876 17.01 25.01 12.78
CA THR A 876 18.33 25.64 12.93
C THR A 876 18.74 25.82 14.40
N ALA A 877 20.01 26.16 14.63
CA ALA A 877 20.60 26.50 15.93
C ALA A 877 21.70 27.57 15.77
N ILE A 878 21.99 28.29 16.86
CA ILE A 878 23.26 29.04 17.00
C ILE A 878 24.41 28.06 16.78
N GLY A 879 25.39 28.40 15.94
CA GLY A 879 26.45 27.47 15.49
C GLY A 879 26.33 27.08 14.03
N ARG A 880 25.10 27.04 13.49
CA ARG A 880 24.86 26.68 12.08
C ARG A 880 25.41 27.72 11.11
N GLY A 881 25.36 29.01 11.46
CA GLY A 881 25.55 30.08 10.48
C GLY A 881 24.64 29.90 9.27
N GLY A 882 25.16 30.22 8.07
CA GLY A 882 24.43 29.99 6.83
C GLY A 882 23.10 30.76 6.74
N TYR A 883 22.20 30.25 5.91
CA TYR A 883 20.88 30.86 5.72
C TYR A 883 19.84 29.86 5.19
N VAL A 884 18.57 30.13 5.44
CA VAL A 884 17.43 29.59 4.68
C VAL A 884 16.61 30.78 4.20
N LYS A 885 16.57 31.02 2.89
CA LYS A 885 15.87 32.18 2.33
C LYS A 885 15.25 31.94 0.97
N ASP A 886 14.42 32.87 0.50
CA ASP A 886 13.74 32.79 -0.80
C ASP A 886 13.04 31.43 -0.98
N VAL A 887 12.17 31.11 -0.01
CA VAL A 887 11.38 29.89 0.00
C VAL A 887 9.94 30.24 -0.37
N PHE A 888 9.38 29.53 -1.33
CA PHE A 888 8.08 29.84 -1.94
C PHE A 888 7.24 28.57 -2.00
N ILE A 889 6.13 28.53 -1.27
CA ILE A 889 5.29 27.34 -1.14
C ILE A 889 3.86 27.74 -1.50
N ARG A 890 3.26 27.04 -2.48
CA ARG A 890 1.86 27.28 -2.88
C ARG A 890 1.03 26.02 -3.05
N ARG A 891 -0.30 26.14 -2.96
CA ARG A 891 -1.25 25.05 -3.25
C ARG A 891 -0.89 23.76 -2.50
N MET A 892 -0.80 23.89 -1.17
CA MET A 892 -0.46 22.79 -0.28
C MET A 892 -1.69 22.36 0.52
N VAL A 893 -2.03 21.07 0.46
CA VAL A 893 -3.13 20.44 1.18
C VAL A 893 -2.55 19.59 2.32
N MET A 894 -2.96 19.81 3.56
CA MET A 894 -2.38 19.14 4.73
C MET A 894 -3.46 18.61 5.65
N LYS A 895 -3.39 17.33 6.04
CA LYS A 895 -4.53 16.70 6.71
C LYS A 895 -4.10 15.78 7.83
N THR A 896 -4.69 15.97 9.01
CA THR A 896 -4.24 15.35 10.28
C THR A 896 -2.80 15.78 10.59
N MET A 897 -2.64 16.97 11.16
CA MET A 897 -1.34 17.59 11.38
C MET A 897 -1.10 17.93 12.86
N LYS A 898 0.12 17.72 13.36
CA LYS A 898 0.51 18.30 14.66
C LYS A 898 0.80 19.80 14.55
N TYR A 899 1.51 20.19 13.48
CA TYR A 899 1.81 21.56 13.08
C TYR A 899 1.56 21.73 11.58
N VAL A 900 0.95 22.84 11.14
CA VAL A 900 0.99 23.21 9.72
C VAL A 900 2.37 23.78 9.38
N LEU A 901 2.82 24.77 10.18
CA LEU A 901 4.15 25.35 10.09
C LEU A 901 4.93 25.13 11.40
N TRP A 902 6.19 24.69 11.31
CA TRP A 902 7.09 24.66 12.46
C TRP A 902 8.48 25.24 12.12
N MET A 903 8.84 26.35 12.75
CA MET A 903 10.20 26.90 12.73
C MET A 903 10.82 26.83 14.13
N THR A 904 12.11 26.48 14.22
CA THR A 904 12.86 26.52 15.48
C THR A 904 14.31 26.96 15.27
N GLY A 905 14.73 27.97 16.03
CA GLY A 905 16.11 28.40 16.22
C GLY A 905 16.88 27.65 17.31
N ALA A 906 16.27 26.66 17.97
CA ALA A 906 16.86 25.95 19.13
C ALA A 906 17.09 24.45 18.87
N TYR A 907 17.44 24.08 17.62
CA TYR A 907 17.67 22.69 17.23
C TYR A 907 19.09 22.22 17.61
N GLY A 908 19.36 22.14 18.92
CA GLY A 908 20.69 22.07 19.54
C GLY A 908 21.50 20.78 19.37
N SER A 909 21.48 20.15 18.19
CA SER A 909 22.46 19.12 17.81
C SER A 909 23.67 19.78 17.11
N HIS A 910 24.87 19.39 17.49
CA HIS A 910 26.13 19.86 16.89
C HIS A 910 27.05 18.65 16.61
N PRO A 911 27.96 18.71 15.63
CA PRO A 911 28.84 17.58 15.34
C PRO A 911 29.81 17.34 16.51
N ASP A 912 30.28 18.42 17.11
CA ASP A 912 31.22 18.46 18.23
C ASP A 912 31.00 19.74 19.05
N GLU A 913 31.70 19.84 20.17
CA GLU A 913 31.66 20.98 21.10
C GLU A 913 32.43 22.22 20.58
N SER A 914 33.02 22.17 19.38
CA SER A 914 33.83 23.25 18.80
C SER A 914 33.09 24.11 17.77
N PHE A 915 31.76 23.97 17.68
CA PHE A 915 30.91 24.86 16.87
C PHE A 915 31.09 26.33 17.27
N ASP A 916 31.01 27.25 16.31
CA ASP A 916 31.20 28.68 16.57
C ASP A 916 29.91 29.31 17.15
N PRO A 917 29.85 29.70 18.44
CA PRO A 917 28.66 30.33 19.02
C PRO A 917 28.34 31.71 18.43
N LYS A 918 29.21 32.27 17.58
CA LYS A 918 28.97 33.52 16.84
C LYS A 918 28.38 33.27 15.44
N ALA A 919 28.33 32.02 14.97
CA ALA A 919 27.73 31.66 13.69
C ALA A 919 26.20 31.68 13.79
N ILE A 920 25.62 32.87 13.66
CA ILE A 920 24.17 33.08 13.71
C ILE A 920 23.53 32.79 12.35
N PRO A 921 22.49 31.94 12.28
CA PRO A 921 21.77 31.63 11.05
C PRO A 921 20.80 32.74 10.63
N VAL A 922 20.64 32.96 9.32
CA VAL A 922 19.67 33.92 8.77
C VAL A 922 18.47 33.19 8.14
N ILE A 923 17.27 33.43 8.64
CA ILE A 923 16.01 32.94 8.03
C ILE A 923 15.23 34.15 7.51
N ASN A 924 14.99 34.22 6.19
CA ASN A 924 14.41 35.40 5.56
C ASN A 924 13.57 35.09 4.30
N ASN A 925 12.53 35.87 3.99
CA ASN A 925 11.73 35.74 2.75
C ASN A 925 11.13 34.32 2.55
N ILE A 926 10.20 33.94 3.43
CA ILE A 926 9.54 32.63 3.45
C ILE A 926 8.05 32.84 3.14
N ASN A 927 7.59 32.40 1.97
CA ASN A 927 6.26 32.69 1.44
C ASN A 927 5.38 31.43 1.41
N TYR A 928 4.16 31.55 1.95
CA TYR A 928 3.14 30.51 2.07
C TYR A 928 1.84 31.00 1.44
N ILE A 929 1.38 30.37 0.36
CA ILE A 929 0.31 30.89 -0.50
C ILE A 929 -0.71 29.78 -0.81
N ASP A 930 -2.02 30.08 -0.81
CA ASP A 930 -3.07 29.12 -1.21
C ASP A 930 -2.95 27.77 -0.47
N MET A 931 -2.87 27.79 0.86
CA MET A 931 -2.67 26.59 1.67
C MET A 931 -3.96 26.21 2.40
N TYR A 932 -4.34 24.93 2.31
CA TYR A 932 -5.47 24.38 3.04
C TYR A 932 -5.01 23.30 4.02
N ALA A 933 -5.49 23.37 5.26
CA ALA A 933 -5.30 22.30 6.22
C ALA A 933 -6.58 21.92 6.98
N GLU A 934 -6.65 20.67 7.45
CA GLU A 934 -7.73 20.16 8.29
C GLU A 934 -7.22 19.15 9.34
N ASN A 935 -7.99 19.00 10.42
CA ASN A 935 -7.62 18.20 11.60
C ASN A 935 -6.22 18.57 12.16
N VAL A 936 -6.00 19.85 12.42
CA VAL A 936 -4.73 20.41 12.90
C VAL A 936 -4.72 20.57 14.43
N ASN A 937 -3.66 20.15 15.13
CA ASN A 937 -3.57 20.31 16.60
C ASN A 937 -3.12 21.72 17.02
N MET A 938 -2.04 22.22 16.41
CA MET A 938 -1.56 23.59 16.55
C MET A 938 -1.28 24.14 15.15
N THR A 939 -1.78 25.33 14.86
CA THR A 939 -1.61 25.97 13.56
C THR A 939 -0.13 26.17 13.24
N ALA A 940 0.60 26.90 14.09
CA ALA A 940 2.03 27.12 13.89
C ALA A 940 2.81 27.25 15.20
N ASN A 941 4.03 26.70 15.18
CA ASN A 941 5.04 26.92 16.20
C ASN A 941 6.25 27.61 15.55
N LEU A 942 6.36 28.92 15.70
CA LEU A 942 7.32 29.77 15.00
C LEU A 942 8.26 30.42 16.01
N ALA A 943 9.36 29.73 16.34
CA ALA A 943 10.36 30.20 17.28
C ALA A 943 11.67 30.55 16.55
N GLY A 944 11.99 31.83 16.45
CA GLY A 944 13.27 32.32 15.95
C GLY A 944 14.39 32.26 16.98
N LEU A 945 15.34 33.19 16.86
CA LEU A 945 16.44 33.37 17.81
C LEU A 945 16.31 34.72 18.51
N THR A 946 16.43 34.73 19.84
CA THR A 946 16.39 35.96 20.64
C THR A 946 17.50 36.93 20.24
N GLY A 947 17.11 38.15 19.84
CA GLY A 947 18.01 39.17 19.28
C GLY A 947 18.32 39.02 17.78
N HIS A 948 17.91 37.91 17.15
CA HIS A 948 18.14 37.59 15.74
C HIS A 948 16.88 36.95 15.12
N PRO A 949 15.77 37.71 14.99
CA PRO A 949 14.48 37.15 14.61
C PRO A 949 14.47 36.59 13.20
N PHE A 950 13.59 35.62 12.94
CA PHE A 950 13.33 35.14 11.58
C PHE A 950 12.38 36.11 10.88
N THR A 951 12.76 36.63 9.71
CA THR A 951 12.13 37.83 9.10
C THR A 951 11.50 37.54 7.74
N GLY A 952 10.65 38.44 7.24
CA GLY A 952 10.06 38.31 5.90
C GLY A 952 9.24 37.04 5.71
N ILE A 953 8.59 36.56 6.78
CA ILE A 953 7.61 35.48 6.69
C ILE A 953 6.33 36.07 6.10
N CYS A 954 5.78 35.49 5.04
CA CYS A 954 4.57 35.97 4.38
C CYS A 954 3.57 34.84 4.22
N LEU A 955 2.33 35.04 4.69
CA LEU A 955 1.22 34.11 4.51
C LEU A 955 0.07 34.78 3.76
N SER A 956 -0.40 34.18 2.67
CA SER A 956 -1.55 34.69 1.90
C SER A 956 -2.53 33.57 1.57
N ASN A 957 -3.82 33.77 1.83
CA ASN A 957 -4.88 32.80 1.52
C ASN A 957 -4.60 31.41 2.15
N VAL A 958 -4.51 31.38 3.48
CA VAL A 958 -4.20 30.17 4.26
C VAL A 958 -5.36 29.84 5.20
N ALA A 959 -6.03 28.72 4.96
CA ALA A 959 -7.22 28.29 5.70
C ALA A 959 -6.95 26.97 6.44
N ILE A 960 -7.06 26.99 7.77
CA ILE A 960 -6.63 25.90 8.65
C ILE A 960 -7.78 25.48 9.57
N GLY A 961 -8.37 24.33 9.25
CA GLY A 961 -9.36 23.62 10.05
C GLY A 961 -8.71 22.93 11.24
N MET A 962 -9.20 23.26 12.43
CA MET A 962 -8.67 22.75 13.70
C MET A 962 -9.17 21.33 13.98
N SER A 963 -8.36 20.50 14.66
CA SER A 963 -8.87 19.31 15.35
C SER A 963 -9.74 19.74 16.52
N VAL A 964 -10.60 18.86 17.04
CA VAL A 964 -11.58 19.25 18.08
C VAL A 964 -11.01 19.22 19.50
N LYS A 965 -9.78 18.73 19.67
CA LYS A 965 -8.95 18.99 20.85
C LYS A 965 -7.68 19.75 20.45
N PRO A 966 -7.82 20.99 19.94
CA PRO A 966 -6.67 21.76 19.51
C PRO A 966 -5.91 22.29 20.73
N LYS A 967 -4.63 22.65 20.57
CA LYS A 967 -3.90 23.39 21.60
C LYS A 967 -4.60 24.73 21.89
N LYS A 968 -4.53 25.19 23.14
CA LYS A 968 -5.08 26.51 23.53
C LYS A 968 -4.39 27.67 22.80
N ILE A 969 -3.08 27.53 22.52
CA ILE A 969 -2.31 28.46 21.70
C ILE A 969 -2.22 27.87 20.31
N GLN A 970 -2.62 28.65 19.31
CA GLN A 970 -2.62 28.23 17.90
C GLN A 970 -1.43 28.75 17.12
N TRP A 971 -1.11 30.03 17.31
CA TRP A 971 0.08 30.67 16.78
C TRP A 971 1.04 30.92 17.93
N ASN A 972 1.96 29.97 18.17
CA ASN A 972 3.04 30.18 19.14
C ASN A 972 4.21 30.87 18.43
N CYS A 973 4.30 32.20 18.57
CA CYS A 973 5.26 33.03 17.86
C CYS A 973 6.22 33.72 18.83
N THR A 974 7.52 33.53 18.65
CA THR A 974 8.58 34.21 19.43
C THR A 974 9.76 34.52 18.53
N ASP A 975 10.29 35.75 18.59
CA ASP A 975 11.44 36.19 17.78
C ASP A 975 11.25 35.96 16.27
N ILE A 976 10.09 36.36 15.73
CA ILE A 976 9.79 36.35 14.29
C ILE A 976 9.21 37.70 13.84
N GLU A 977 9.25 37.96 12.53
CA GLU A 977 8.65 39.14 11.89
C GLU A 977 8.14 38.78 10.48
N GLY A 978 6.97 39.28 10.13
CA GLY A 978 6.37 39.04 8.81
C GLY A 978 5.01 39.68 8.64
N THR A 979 4.25 39.21 7.66
CA THR A 979 2.88 39.65 7.37
C THR A 979 1.98 38.46 7.05
N ALA A 980 0.69 38.63 7.32
CA ALA A 980 -0.37 37.74 6.90
C ALA A 980 -1.39 38.51 6.05
N HIS A 981 -2.15 37.80 5.22
CA HIS A 981 -3.32 38.33 4.52
C HIS A 981 -4.30 37.19 4.23
N ASN A 982 -5.57 37.36 4.61
CA ASN A 982 -6.59 36.31 4.48
C ASN A 982 -6.13 34.95 5.06
N VAL A 983 -5.79 34.94 6.37
CA VAL A 983 -5.33 33.75 7.10
C VAL A 983 -6.30 33.42 8.23
N THR A 984 -6.77 32.18 8.27
CA THR A 984 -7.67 31.65 9.32
C THR A 984 -7.08 30.37 9.92
N PRO A 985 -6.97 30.24 11.27
CA PRO A 985 -7.37 31.21 12.29
C PRO A 985 -6.42 32.42 12.35
N GLN A 986 -6.90 33.53 12.94
CA GLN A 986 -6.15 34.79 13.06
C GLN A 986 -4.75 34.57 13.63
N THR A 987 -3.76 35.20 12.99
CA THR A 987 -2.34 35.11 13.29
C THR A 987 -1.93 35.82 14.59
N CYS A 988 -0.72 35.52 15.06
CA CYS A 988 -0.07 36.22 16.17
C CYS A 988 0.32 37.67 15.78
N SER A 989 0.52 38.55 16.77
CA SER A 989 0.86 39.97 16.55
C SER A 989 2.20 40.23 15.84
N LEU A 990 3.06 39.22 15.71
CA LEU A 990 4.31 39.27 14.94
C LEU A 990 4.11 38.99 13.43
N LEU A 991 2.89 38.61 13.04
CA LEU A 991 2.43 38.41 11.66
C LEU A 991 1.11 39.20 11.46
N PRO A 992 1.13 40.54 11.55
CA PRO A 992 -0.05 41.38 11.38
C PRO A 992 -0.67 41.24 9.99
N ASP A 993 -1.97 41.53 9.91
CA ASP A 993 -2.72 41.58 8.66
C ASP A 993 -2.28 42.79 7.80
N GLY A 994 -2.02 42.55 6.52
CA GLY A 994 -1.45 43.54 5.61
C GLY A 994 -2.50 44.43 4.95
N ASN A 995 -2.26 45.75 4.90
CA ASN A 995 -3.12 46.67 4.13
C ASN A 995 -3.09 46.35 2.63
N GLU A 996 -4.27 46.31 2.00
CA GLU A 996 -4.49 45.96 0.57
C GLU A 996 -3.56 46.66 -0.43
N ALA A 997 -3.07 47.86 -0.11
CA ALA A 997 -2.32 48.72 -1.01
C ALA A 997 -0.87 48.28 -1.31
N ASN A 998 -0.31 47.25 -0.66
CA ASN A 998 1.07 46.80 -0.89
C ASN A 998 1.40 45.34 -0.49
N ALA A 999 0.42 44.49 -0.13
CA ALA A 999 0.66 43.28 0.68
C ALA A 999 0.31 41.93 0.01
N GLY A 1000 0.92 41.62 -1.14
CA GLY A 1000 0.80 40.28 -1.76
C GLY A 1000 2.03 39.42 -1.52
N CYS A 1001 1.89 38.27 -0.84
CA CYS A 1001 2.96 37.27 -0.78
C CYS A 1001 3.29 36.76 -2.19
N HIS A 1002 4.57 36.57 -2.48
CA HIS A 1002 5.04 36.32 -3.84
C HIS A 1002 5.33 34.84 -4.06
N PHE A 1003 4.87 34.30 -5.19
CA PHE A 1003 5.40 33.07 -5.76
C PHE A 1003 6.06 33.40 -7.11
N PRO A 1004 7.34 33.06 -7.32
CA PRO A 1004 8.04 33.33 -8.57
C PRO A 1004 7.34 32.72 -9.79
N THR A 1005 7.15 33.53 -10.84
CA THR A 1005 6.46 33.12 -12.07
C THR A 1005 7.42 32.78 -13.22
N ASP A 1006 8.70 33.08 -13.06
CA ASP A 1006 9.78 32.51 -13.88
C ASP A 1006 9.88 31.00 -13.63
N ARG A 1007 10.47 30.29 -14.61
CA ARG A 1007 10.69 28.84 -14.54
C ARG A 1007 12.14 28.55 -14.22
N LEU A 1008 12.38 27.50 -13.44
CA LEU A 1008 13.74 27.08 -13.15
C LEU A 1008 14.33 26.33 -14.37
N PRO A 1009 15.63 26.47 -14.68
CA PRO A 1009 16.23 25.85 -15.87
C PRO A 1009 16.06 24.33 -15.96
N ILE A 1010 15.93 23.63 -14.83
CA ILE A 1010 15.65 22.18 -14.78
C ILE A 1010 14.30 21.82 -15.43
N GLU A 1011 13.32 22.72 -15.42
CA GLU A 1011 12.01 22.49 -16.02
C GLU A 1011 12.01 22.50 -17.56
N ASP A 1012 13.07 23.03 -18.17
CA ASP A 1012 13.25 23.02 -19.63
C ASP A 1012 13.99 21.76 -20.12
N LEU A 1013 14.52 20.94 -19.19
CA LEU A 1013 15.25 19.72 -19.52
C LEU A 1013 14.31 18.64 -20.09
N GLN A 1014 14.28 18.52 -21.42
CA GLN A 1014 13.46 17.53 -22.12
C GLN A 1014 14.03 16.11 -21.98
N LEU A 1015 13.28 15.21 -21.34
CA LEU A 1015 13.58 13.78 -21.33
C LEU A 1015 13.34 13.18 -22.73
N LYS A 1016 14.28 12.34 -23.18
CA LYS A 1016 14.22 11.63 -24.45
C LYS A 1016 13.51 10.30 -24.28
N LEU A 1017 12.73 9.91 -25.29
CA LEU A 1017 12.08 8.61 -25.35
C LEU A 1017 13.06 7.54 -25.84
N CYS A 1018 13.68 6.85 -24.90
CA CYS A 1018 14.66 5.81 -25.15
C CYS A 1018 14.00 4.44 -25.35
N THR A 1019 14.69 3.56 -26.06
CA THR A 1019 14.26 2.17 -26.34
C THR A 1019 15.29 1.20 -25.82
N HIS A 1020 14.93 0.37 -24.85
CA HIS A 1020 15.74 -0.79 -24.52
C HIS A 1020 15.76 -1.75 -25.72
N ARG A 1021 16.95 -2.17 -26.15
CA ARG A 1021 17.12 -3.21 -27.18
C ARG A 1021 17.11 -4.56 -26.47
N SER A 1022 16.02 -5.31 -26.60
CA SER A 1022 15.99 -6.70 -26.17
C SER A 1022 17.12 -7.47 -26.86
N THR A 1023 18.10 -7.90 -26.06
CA THR A 1023 19.17 -8.83 -26.44
C THR A 1023 18.60 -10.22 -26.66
#